data_AF-A0A317F0I7-F1
#
_entry.id   AF-A0A317F0I7-F1
#
_cell.length_a   1.000
_cell.length_b   1.000
_cell.length_c   1.000
_cell.angle_alpha   90.00
_cell.angle_beta   90.00
_cell.angle_gamma   90.00
#
_symmetry.space_group_name_H-M   'P 1'
#
loop_
_entity.id
_entity.type
_entity.pdbx_description
1 polymer ?
#
loop_
_entity_poly.entity_id
_entity_poly.type
_entity_poly.pdbx_seq_one_letter_code
_entity_poly.pdbx_strand_id
1 'polypeptide(L)'
;MKMKPIRLIAILALLSCYQICFSQEPVSSWKAKWIKIGYTEDTISRPSQYFGKDFNSGKKIKSAKLYITSHGFYEASINGQKVGDAFFTPGWTQYTKRLQYQSYDVAPLLKKGDNRLTVVLGDGWYRGYVGYEGMKNIYGTDLALLAQLDITYADGKTSLITSDESWKCGEGSIRSNSINHGETIDANKDINLSQQVAVVDYGFKNLEPSTAVPVRRHESFKPLKVITTPKGEKVIDFGQNLVGWVKVNLHGNKGDTVRIQHAEVLDKAGNFYTENLRNAKTTATYILSGKPSESFEPHFTYFGFRYVKISGLKGEINPADFSAEALYADMRPTGSFECSNLLLNQLQKNIIWGQKGNFLVIPTDCPQRDERLGWVGDAQVFARTSAFNFDVNPFFSHWMKDVAIDQRKDGAVAFVSPNVLDDTAVGSSGWSDVATIIPWTMYEVYGNRTILSDQYASMKGWVDYMASHMDKKDLFHYGFHFGDWLSYRSPDDDGSDAITDKYEIAQCFFAYSTQLLINAAKVLGKSEDAENYNKLLSRIKAAYVKEYMTSSGRLMSNTQTAYVLALQFDMLPEQNRADAAKYLVEDIRRYKDHLTTGFLGTPYLCHVLSRFGYSDVAYTLLTQDTYPSWLYPVKMGATTIWERWDGIKTDGTFQTTRMNSFNHYAYGAIGDWMYQNVLGIQIGEAGYKKIIIKPIIGRGLSWAKGSYLSANGKISSSWKLTGNIVDLEVEIPSGTSAEVWVPGASKPVKVGPGRHQFKGSYNNPEHQKVSLYENNKIPFAKEISELPTLTVFPSTKPSKKNVAVIVCSGGSYFGRANSVEGTPACQKLAAEGITAFLLDYRVPNSERMNRKEIVPLTDAQRAIQYIREHAGEYDIDPNKIGIMGFSAGGHLVSTVGTHFKNTELANPLNTSLRPDFMVLVYPVISFSNALTHIDSRNNLIGPDLSAEKIREFSNELHVDKQTVPAYIVHGKNDSAVKFANSEVFYDALKKGGVKTEFLKYEKGEHGFGAFNKDSNIRWMDECIKWIKANKWK
;
A
#
# COMPACT_ATOMS: atom_id res chain seq x y z
N MET A 1 -44.91 -3.27 -44.57
CA MET A 1 -44.52 -4.02 -43.35
C MET A 1 -43.03 -4.32 -43.46
N LYS A 2 -42.12 -3.35 -43.24
CA LYS A 2 -41.49 -2.94 -41.96
C LYS A 2 -40.82 -4.09 -41.18
N MET A 3 -39.57 -4.40 -41.52
CA MET A 3 -38.55 -4.86 -40.57
C MET A 3 -37.42 -3.82 -40.57
N LYS A 4 -37.16 -3.23 -39.39
CA LYS A 4 -36.28 -2.08 -39.14
C LYS A 4 -34.80 -2.49 -38.96
N PRO A 5 -33.85 -1.58 -39.20
CA PRO A 5 -32.42 -1.83 -39.04
C PRO A 5 -31.98 -1.59 -37.60
N ILE A 6 -31.77 -2.67 -36.82
CA ILE A 6 -31.24 -2.58 -35.44
C ILE A 6 -29.71 -2.79 -35.41
N ARG A 7 -29.10 -3.28 -36.49
CA ARG A 7 -27.64 -3.57 -36.52
C ARG A 7 -26.74 -2.36 -36.79
N LEU A 8 -27.25 -1.24 -37.30
CA LEU A 8 -26.42 -0.05 -37.55
C LEU A 8 -26.27 0.85 -36.31
N ILE A 9 -27.26 0.85 -35.41
CA ILE A 9 -27.25 1.66 -34.18
C ILE A 9 -26.32 1.04 -33.12
N ALA A 10 -26.19 -0.28 -33.08
CA ALA A 10 -25.24 -0.96 -32.18
C ALA A 10 -23.77 -0.74 -32.60
N ILE A 11 -23.49 -0.62 -33.89
CA ILE A 11 -22.13 -0.33 -34.40
C ILE A 11 -21.75 1.14 -34.16
N LEU A 12 -22.70 2.08 -34.26
CA LEU A 12 -22.50 3.47 -33.87
C LEU A 12 -22.35 3.65 -32.36
N ALA A 13 -23.05 2.85 -31.54
CA ALA A 13 -22.88 2.86 -30.07
C ALA A 13 -21.55 2.23 -29.61
N LEU A 14 -21.03 1.22 -30.34
CA LEU A 14 -19.70 0.65 -30.09
C LEU A 14 -18.57 1.59 -30.55
N LEU A 15 -18.79 2.41 -31.58
CA LEU A 15 -17.87 3.48 -31.98
C LEU A 15 -17.86 4.68 -31.02
N SER A 16 -18.94 4.94 -30.28
CA SER A 16 -18.96 5.97 -29.22
C SER A 16 -18.27 5.54 -27.91
N CYS A 17 -17.90 4.27 -27.75
CA CYS A 17 -17.16 3.77 -26.58
C CYS A 17 -15.65 3.64 -26.81
N TYR A 18 -15.17 3.83 -28.04
CA TYR A 18 -13.81 4.29 -28.24
C TYR A 18 -13.85 5.81 -28.08
N GLN A 19 -13.42 6.32 -26.92
CA GLN A 19 -12.85 7.66 -26.85
C GLN A 19 -11.59 7.62 -27.75
N ILE A 20 -11.82 7.71 -29.06
CA ILE A 20 -10.84 8.30 -29.95
C ILE A 20 -10.60 9.66 -29.32
N CYS A 21 -9.40 9.90 -28.79
CA CYS A 21 -8.90 11.26 -28.61
C CYS A 21 -9.23 11.96 -29.93
N PHE A 22 -10.30 12.74 -29.97
CA PHE A 22 -10.50 13.69 -31.04
C PHE A 22 -9.28 14.58 -30.93
N SER A 23 -8.26 14.30 -31.75
CA SER A 23 -7.14 15.20 -31.90
C SER A 23 -7.76 16.53 -32.26
N GLN A 24 -7.71 17.48 -31.33
CA GLN A 24 -8.20 18.81 -31.59
C GLN A 24 -7.44 19.29 -32.83
N GLU A 25 -8.15 19.53 -33.94
CA GLU A 25 -7.49 20.06 -35.15
C GLU A 25 -6.76 21.34 -34.73
N PRO A 26 -5.44 21.40 -34.93
CA PRO A 26 -4.66 22.55 -34.50
C PRO A 26 -5.11 23.78 -35.27
N VAL A 27 -5.16 24.92 -34.59
CA VAL A 27 -5.36 26.22 -35.24
C VAL A 27 -4.19 26.44 -36.19
N SER A 28 -4.46 26.40 -37.49
CA SER A 28 -3.42 26.53 -38.54
C SER A 28 -2.75 27.90 -38.55
N SER A 29 -3.48 28.95 -38.16
CA SER A 29 -2.92 30.27 -37.84
C SER A 29 -3.85 31.05 -36.92
N TRP A 30 -3.37 31.49 -35.75
CA TRP A 30 -4.11 32.40 -34.89
C TRP A 30 -4.28 33.76 -35.57
N LYS A 31 -5.51 34.27 -35.59
CA LYS A 31 -5.85 35.66 -35.98
C LYS A 31 -6.26 36.51 -34.78
N ALA A 32 -6.57 35.86 -33.68
CA ALA A 32 -6.83 36.53 -32.41
C ALA A 32 -5.56 37.16 -31.82
N LYS A 33 -5.75 38.21 -31.04
CA LYS A 33 -4.73 38.90 -30.26
C LYS A 33 -4.93 38.58 -28.79
N TRP A 34 -3.83 38.54 -28.03
CA TRP A 34 -3.91 38.49 -26.58
C TRP A 34 -4.46 39.81 -26.06
N ILE A 35 -5.46 39.72 -25.17
CA ILE A 35 -6.08 40.88 -24.52
C ILE A 35 -5.99 40.75 -23.00
N LYS A 36 -5.71 41.86 -22.33
CA LYS A 36 -5.76 42.01 -20.87
C LYS A 36 -6.64 43.20 -20.49
N ILE A 37 -6.87 43.41 -19.20
CA ILE A 37 -7.58 44.61 -18.74
C ILE A 37 -6.82 45.88 -19.16
N GLY A 38 -7.55 46.91 -19.61
CA GLY A 38 -6.99 48.20 -20.03
C GLY A 38 -6.93 49.25 -18.92
N TYR A 39 -7.17 48.86 -17.66
CA TYR A 39 -7.17 49.74 -16.49
C TYR A 39 -6.29 49.18 -15.38
N THR A 40 -5.92 50.02 -14.42
CA THR A 40 -5.12 49.61 -13.25
C THR A 40 -5.91 48.67 -12.34
N GLU A 41 -5.39 47.48 -12.11
CA GLU A 41 -6.00 46.50 -11.21
C GLU A 41 -5.88 46.92 -9.74
N ASP A 42 -6.90 46.59 -8.93
CA ASP A 42 -6.77 46.61 -7.48
C ASP A 42 -5.83 45.48 -7.04
N THR A 43 -4.63 45.86 -6.57
CA THR A 43 -3.59 44.91 -6.18
C THR A 43 -3.83 44.25 -4.82
N ILE A 44 -4.78 44.76 -4.03
CA ILE A 44 -5.16 44.25 -2.71
C ILE A 44 -6.29 43.23 -2.84
N SER A 45 -7.41 43.61 -3.46
CA SER A 45 -8.57 42.72 -3.57
C SER A 45 -8.47 41.73 -4.75
N ARG A 46 -7.83 42.14 -5.87
CA ARG A 46 -7.68 41.38 -7.11
C ARG A 46 -8.96 40.62 -7.54
N PRO A 47 -10.05 41.34 -7.89
CA PRO A 47 -11.26 40.72 -8.39
C PRO A 47 -11.02 39.97 -9.70
N SER A 48 -11.78 38.92 -9.97
CA SER A 48 -11.69 38.23 -11.26
C SER A 48 -12.02 39.17 -12.42
N GLN A 49 -11.25 39.03 -13.50
CA GLN A 49 -11.34 39.90 -14.66
C GLN A 49 -12.34 39.32 -15.67
N TYR A 50 -13.36 40.09 -16.03
CA TYR A 50 -14.38 39.70 -17.00
C TYR A 50 -14.10 40.35 -18.35
N PHE A 51 -14.32 39.60 -19.42
CA PHE A 51 -14.17 40.02 -20.81
C PHE A 51 -15.46 39.71 -21.57
N GLY A 52 -15.89 40.59 -22.47
CA GLY A 52 -17.09 40.38 -23.26
C GLY A 52 -17.00 40.91 -24.67
N LYS A 53 -17.66 40.16 -25.57
CA LYS A 53 -17.77 40.46 -26.99
C LYS A 53 -19.19 40.21 -27.48
N ASP A 54 -19.82 41.29 -27.93
CA ASP A 54 -21.04 41.20 -28.72
C ASP A 54 -20.69 41.03 -30.20
N PHE A 55 -21.43 40.15 -30.88
CA PHE A 55 -21.30 39.92 -32.31
C PHE A 55 -22.63 39.43 -32.90
N ASN A 56 -22.81 39.64 -34.20
CA ASN A 56 -24.02 39.21 -34.89
C ASN A 56 -23.74 38.02 -35.82
N SER A 57 -24.61 37.01 -35.78
CA SER A 57 -24.61 35.87 -36.70
C SER A 57 -25.91 35.86 -37.53
N GLY A 58 -25.93 36.64 -38.60
CA GLY A 58 -27.15 36.90 -39.39
C GLY A 58 -27.68 35.71 -40.21
N LYS A 59 -26.98 34.58 -40.23
CA LYS A 59 -27.27 33.41 -41.07
C LYS A 59 -27.40 32.13 -40.25
N LYS A 60 -28.01 31.11 -40.85
CA LYS A 60 -28.10 29.78 -40.25
C LYS A 60 -26.70 29.19 -40.08
N ILE A 61 -26.31 28.86 -38.85
CA ILE A 61 -25.02 28.26 -38.52
C ILE A 61 -25.02 26.78 -38.89
N LYS A 62 -23.94 26.32 -39.53
CA LYS A 62 -23.68 24.91 -39.86
C LYS A 62 -22.77 24.27 -38.81
N SER A 63 -21.71 24.98 -38.43
CA SER A 63 -20.78 24.59 -37.37
C SER A 63 -20.13 25.84 -36.77
N ALA A 64 -19.71 25.76 -35.51
CA ALA A 64 -18.98 26.83 -34.85
C ALA A 64 -18.02 26.25 -33.81
N LYS A 65 -16.76 26.66 -33.85
CA LYS A 65 -15.70 26.12 -33.00
C LYS A 65 -14.98 27.25 -32.27
N LEU A 66 -14.99 27.21 -30.94
CA LEU A 66 -14.27 28.15 -30.09
C LEU A 66 -12.92 27.54 -29.70
N TYR A 67 -11.83 28.24 -30.00
CA TYR A 67 -10.49 27.99 -29.48
C TYR A 67 -10.17 29.03 -28.42
N ILE A 68 -9.77 28.59 -27.23
CA ILE A 68 -9.63 29.51 -26.10
C ILE A 68 -8.55 29.03 -25.11
N THR A 69 -7.81 29.99 -24.58
CA THR A 69 -6.83 29.80 -23.49
C THR A 69 -6.65 31.10 -22.70
N SER A 70 -5.92 31.03 -21.59
CA SER A 70 -5.60 32.18 -20.75
C SER A 70 -4.23 32.03 -20.09
N HIS A 71 -3.61 33.17 -19.81
CA HIS A 71 -2.68 33.29 -18.70
C HIS A 71 -3.49 33.37 -17.41
N GLY A 72 -3.53 32.28 -16.64
CA GLY A 72 -4.44 32.06 -15.51
C GLY A 72 -5.52 31.04 -15.85
N PHE A 73 -6.60 31.04 -15.07
CA PHE A 73 -7.79 30.26 -15.40
C PHE A 73 -8.77 31.04 -16.27
N TYR A 74 -9.62 30.33 -17.00
CA TYR A 74 -10.81 30.91 -17.61
C TYR A 74 -12.05 30.04 -17.40
N GLU A 75 -13.21 30.68 -17.32
CA GLU A 75 -14.50 30.08 -17.64
C GLU A 75 -15.21 30.94 -18.69
N ALA A 76 -15.72 30.31 -19.75
CA ALA A 76 -16.40 30.99 -20.84
C ALA A 76 -17.90 30.68 -20.85
N SER A 77 -18.71 31.62 -21.33
CA SER A 77 -20.13 31.45 -21.58
C SER A 77 -20.55 32.13 -22.88
N ILE A 78 -21.49 31.52 -23.59
CA ILE A 78 -22.14 32.11 -24.77
C ILE A 78 -23.62 32.24 -24.46
N ASN A 79 -24.16 33.45 -24.60
CA ASN A 79 -25.57 33.76 -24.31
C ASN A 79 -26.01 33.30 -22.89
N GLY A 80 -25.10 33.41 -21.91
CA GLY A 80 -25.33 33.01 -20.52
C GLY A 80 -25.20 31.51 -20.22
N GLN A 81 -24.88 30.69 -21.22
CA GLN A 81 -24.65 29.25 -21.04
C GLN A 81 -23.15 28.94 -21.02
N LYS A 82 -22.67 28.18 -20.02
CA LYS A 82 -21.27 27.80 -19.87
C LYS A 82 -20.79 27.02 -21.11
N VAL A 83 -19.60 27.34 -21.59
CA VAL A 83 -18.92 26.61 -22.66
C VAL A 83 -18.11 25.47 -22.03
N GLY A 84 -18.40 24.23 -22.43
CA GLY A 84 -17.76 23.05 -21.85
C GLY A 84 -18.18 22.79 -20.40
N ASP A 85 -17.59 21.74 -19.83
CA ASP A 85 -17.89 21.26 -18.46
C ASP A 85 -16.63 21.01 -17.62
N ALA A 86 -15.45 21.32 -18.17
CA ALA A 86 -14.18 21.18 -17.47
C ALA A 86 -13.94 22.34 -16.49
N PHE A 87 -13.27 22.05 -15.39
CA PHE A 87 -12.79 23.03 -14.41
C PHE A 87 -11.28 23.26 -14.56
N PHE A 88 -10.81 24.37 -14.00
CA PHE A 88 -9.39 24.75 -13.95
C PHE A 88 -8.71 24.83 -15.33
N THR A 89 -9.48 25.16 -16.37
CA THR A 89 -8.96 25.38 -17.72
C THR A 89 -8.11 26.66 -17.76
N PRO A 90 -6.96 26.66 -18.47
CA PRO A 90 -6.49 25.67 -19.43
C PRO A 90 -5.64 24.52 -18.84
N GLY A 91 -5.56 24.39 -17.52
CA GLY A 91 -4.70 23.43 -16.82
C GLY A 91 -3.39 24.08 -16.34
N TRP A 92 -2.47 23.26 -15.83
CA TRP A 92 -1.15 23.64 -15.33
C TRP A 92 -0.09 22.95 -16.16
N THR A 93 0.62 23.74 -16.94
CA THR A 93 1.78 23.31 -17.72
C THR A 93 2.92 24.29 -17.47
N GLN A 94 4.08 24.04 -18.05
CA GLN A 94 5.16 25.03 -18.05
C GLN A 94 4.82 26.23 -18.95
N TYR A 95 3.96 27.17 -18.50
CA TYR A 95 3.31 28.18 -19.34
C TYR A 95 4.26 28.97 -20.25
N THR A 96 5.51 29.24 -19.84
CA THR A 96 6.51 29.94 -20.65
C THR A 96 6.98 29.16 -21.87
N LYS A 97 6.96 27.83 -21.81
CA LYS A 97 7.43 26.92 -22.86
C LYS A 97 6.29 26.14 -23.52
N ARG A 98 5.19 25.93 -22.79
CA ARG A 98 4.03 25.13 -23.19
C ARG A 98 2.77 25.64 -22.47
N LEU A 99 1.82 26.14 -23.23
CA LEU A 99 0.50 26.58 -22.78
C LEU A 99 -0.56 25.93 -23.66
N GLN A 100 -1.55 25.31 -23.03
CA GLN A 100 -2.60 24.62 -23.76
C GLN A 100 -3.76 25.55 -24.13
N TYR A 101 -4.39 25.30 -25.27
CA TYR A 101 -5.72 25.83 -25.57
C TYR A 101 -6.73 24.70 -25.74
N GLN A 102 -7.97 24.99 -25.36
CA GLN A 102 -9.07 24.06 -25.57
C GLN A 102 -9.84 24.43 -26.83
N SER A 103 -10.53 23.43 -27.38
CA SER A 103 -11.41 23.61 -28.52
C SER A 103 -12.80 23.03 -28.22
N TYR A 104 -13.84 23.82 -28.45
CA TYR A 104 -15.22 23.47 -28.16
C TYR A 104 -16.10 23.62 -29.41
N ASP A 105 -16.98 22.64 -29.67
CA ASP A 105 -18.12 22.86 -30.55
C ASP A 105 -19.17 23.69 -29.80
N VAL A 106 -19.40 24.91 -30.30
CA VAL A 106 -20.30 25.90 -29.69
C VAL A 106 -21.48 26.24 -30.58
N ALA A 107 -21.68 25.53 -31.70
CA ALA A 107 -22.84 25.75 -32.57
C ALA A 107 -24.18 25.67 -31.81
N PRO A 108 -24.38 24.75 -30.84
CA PRO A 108 -25.62 24.68 -30.07
C PRO A 108 -25.88 25.89 -29.15
N LEU A 109 -24.85 26.67 -28.80
CA LEU A 109 -24.96 27.81 -27.89
C LEU A 109 -25.27 29.13 -28.61
N LEU A 110 -25.09 29.14 -29.94
CA LEU A 110 -25.30 30.31 -30.77
C LEU A 110 -26.74 30.40 -31.28
N LYS A 111 -27.24 31.64 -31.40
CA LYS A 111 -28.55 31.94 -31.98
C LYS A 111 -28.40 32.83 -33.21
N LYS A 112 -29.35 32.78 -34.14
CA LYS A 112 -29.39 33.74 -35.25
C LYS A 112 -29.55 35.16 -34.70
N GLY A 113 -28.74 36.10 -35.18
CA GLY A 113 -28.72 37.49 -34.73
C GLY A 113 -27.67 37.74 -33.66
N ASP A 114 -27.99 38.53 -32.64
CA ASP A 114 -27.01 38.99 -31.65
C ASP A 114 -26.61 37.87 -30.70
N ASN A 115 -25.31 37.74 -30.47
CA ASN A 115 -24.73 36.79 -29.54
C ASN A 115 -23.74 37.52 -28.65
N ARG A 116 -23.59 37.04 -27.41
CA ARG A 116 -22.58 37.51 -26.47
C ARG A 116 -21.69 36.36 -26.04
N LEU A 117 -20.39 36.52 -26.21
CA LEU A 117 -19.36 35.70 -25.58
C LEU A 117 -18.83 36.45 -24.36
N THR A 118 -18.86 35.81 -23.20
CA THR A 118 -18.33 36.35 -21.94
C THR A 118 -17.34 35.36 -21.35
N VAL A 119 -16.18 35.85 -20.91
CA VAL A 119 -15.12 35.04 -20.32
C VAL A 119 -14.70 35.69 -19.00
N VAL A 120 -14.62 34.91 -17.94
CA VAL A 120 -14.06 35.34 -16.65
C VAL A 120 -12.72 34.67 -16.45
N LEU A 121 -11.72 35.43 -15.97
CA LEU A 121 -10.40 34.92 -15.65
C LEU A 121 -10.18 34.80 -14.13
N GLY A 122 -9.49 33.73 -13.73
CA GLY A 122 -8.98 33.50 -12.38
C GLY A 122 -7.45 33.51 -12.34
N ASP A 123 -6.87 33.70 -11.16
CA ASP A 123 -5.42 33.79 -10.98
C ASP A 123 -4.70 32.48 -11.33
N GLY A 124 -5.33 31.36 -10.98
CA GLY A 124 -4.84 30.00 -11.22
C GLY A 124 -3.40 29.79 -10.77
N TRP A 125 -2.69 28.87 -11.44
CA TRP A 125 -1.26 28.63 -11.21
C TRP A 125 -0.36 29.69 -11.87
N TYR A 126 -0.89 30.50 -12.79
CA TYR A 126 -0.10 31.49 -13.52
C TYR A 126 0.41 32.61 -12.60
N ARG A 127 -0.50 33.20 -11.80
CA ARG A 127 -0.15 34.28 -10.87
C ARG A 127 -0.62 34.10 -9.43
N GLY A 128 -1.44 33.08 -9.16
CA GLY A 128 -1.88 32.75 -7.81
C GLY A 128 -0.76 32.23 -6.92
N TYR A 129 -1.11 31.92 -5.67
CA TYR A 129 -0.20 31.30 -4.71
C TYR A 129 0.06 29.84 -5.09
N VAL A 130 1.33 29.44 -5.18
CA VAL A 130 1.78 28.08 -5.53
C VAL A 130 2.92 27.68 -4.59
N GLY A 131 2.94 26.44 -4.10
CA GLY A 131 3.97 25.96 -3.17
C GLY A 131 3.91 26.56 -1.75
N TYR A 132 4.98 26.33 -0.97
CA TYR A 132 4.98 26.43 0.50
C TYR A 132 5.71 27.63 1.11
N GLU A 133 6.26 28.54 0.29
CA GLU A 133 6.98 29.74 0.77
C GLU A 133 6.25 31.05 0.42
N GLY A 134 4.92 30.97 0.24
CA GLY A 134 4.12 32.13 -0.15
C GLY A 134 4.42 32.64 -1.57
N MET A 135 4.99 31.79 -2.43
CA MET A 135 5.35 32.12 -3.80
C MET A 135 4.08 32.41 -4.61
N LYS A 136 4.16 33.41 -5.50
CA LYS A 136 3.08 33.85 -6.39
C LYS A 136 3.66 34.56 -7.61
N ASN A 137 2.83 34.82 -8.62
CA ASN A 137 3.27 35.43 -9.89
C ASN A 137 4.40 34.63 -10.56
N ILE A 138 4.37 33.29 -10.48
CA ILE A 138 5.44 32.40 -10.97
C ILE A 138 5.71 32.62 -12.46
N TYR A 139 4.66 32.79 -13.25
CA TYR A 139 4.76 32.90 -14.70
C TYR A 139 4.52 34.32 -15.22
N GLY A 140 3.84 35.16 -14.44
CA GLY A 140 3.64 36.57 -14.73
C GLY A 140 2.68 37.24 -13.74
N THR A 141 2.52 38.56 -13.87
CA THR A 141 1.66 39.38 -13.00
C THR A 141 0.28 39.65 -13.60
N ASP A 142 0.18 39.66 -14.93
CA ASP A 142 -1.01 40.09 -15.66
C ASP A 142 -1.72 38.87 -16.26
N LEU A 143 -3.03 38.76 -16.01
CA LEU A 143 -3.87 37.80 -16.72
C LEU A 143 -4.12 38.28 -18.15
N ALA A 144 -4.32 37.32 -19.05
CA ALA A 144 -4.63 37.60 -20.44
C ALA A 144 -5.49 36.50 -21.05
N LEU A 145 -6.33 36.87 -22.00
CA LEU A 145 -7.22 35.99 -22.76
C LEU A 145 -6.79 35.94 -24.22
N LEU A 146 -6.82 34.73 -24.79
CA LEU A 146 -6.77 34.51 -26.23
C LEU A 146 -7.98 33.66 -26.62
N ALA A 147 -8.84 34.19 -27.49
CA ALA A 147 -10.05 33.51 -27.94
C ALA A 147 -10.31 33.73 -29.43
N GLN A 148 -10.63 32.64 -30.14
CA GLN A 148 -10.99 32.67 -31.55
C GLN A 148 -12.20 31.76 -31.80
N LEU A 149 -13.28 32.32 -32.34
CA LEU A 149 -14.48 31.60 -32.71
C LEU A 149 -14.63 31.57 -34.23
N ASP A 150 -14.50 30.38 -34.79
CA ASP A 150 -14.66 30.10 -36.21
C ASP A 150 -16.10 29.63 -36.46
N ILE A 151 -16.87 30.37 -37.26
CA ILE A 151 -18.27 30.04 -37.61
C ILE A 151 -18.34 29.71 -39.10
N THR A 152 -18.94 28.57 -39.44
CA THR A 152 -19.33 28.23 -40.81
C THR A 152 -20.84 28.26 -40.93
N TYR A 153 -21.37 28.99 -41.90
CA TYR A 153 -22.80 29.08 -42.17
C TYR A 153 -23.27 28.01 -43.17
N ALA A 154 -24.59 27.81 -43.22
CA ALA A 154 -25.21 26.83 -44.11
C ALA A 154 -24.98 27.12 -45.61
N ASP A 155 -24.70 28.38 -45.98
CA ASP A 155 -24.37 28.79 -47.35
C ASP A 155 -22.87 28.65 -47.68
N GLY A 156 -22.07 28.08 -46.77
CA GLY A 156 -20.63 27.88 -46.94
C GLY A 156 -19.76 29.09 -46.60
N LYS A 157 -20.34 30.27 -46.30
CA LYS A 157 -19.56 31.42 -45.84
C LYS A 157 -19.06 31.20 -44.42
N THR A 158 -17.95 31.84 -44.08
CA THR A 158 -17.37 31.80 -42.73
C THR A 158 -17.42 33.18 -42.07
N SER A 159 -17.41 33.19 -40.74
CA SER A 159 -17.21 34.38 -39.91
C SER A 159 -16.21 34.04 -38.82
N LEU A 160 -15.41 35.04 -38.47
CA LEU A 160 -14.33 34.90 -37.50
C LEU A 160 -14.51 35.96 -36.42
N ILE A 161 -14.67 35.53 -35.18
CA ILE A 161 -14.73 36.43 -34.02
C ILE A 161 -13.48 36.21 -33.17
N THR A 162 -12.67 37.24 -33.01
CA THR A 162 -11.36 37.17 -32.36
C THR A 162 -11.31 38.01 -31.09
N SER A 163 -10.50 37.63 -30.10
CA SER A 163 -10.03 38.55 -29.07
C SER A 163 -9.18 39.65 -29.70
N ASP A 164 -9.58 40.90 -29.51
CA ASP A 164 -8.98 42.10 -30.10
C ASP A 164 -9.42 43.36 -29.33
N GLU A 165 -9.05 44.55 -29.81
CA GLU A 165 -9.34 45.85 -29.19
C GLU A 165 -10.84 46.16 -29.03
N SER A 166 -11.73 45.45 -29.75
CA SER A 166 -13.16 45.70 -29.70
C SER A 166 -13.88 45.02 -28.53
N TRP A 167 -13.16 44.20 -27.76
CA TRP A 167 -13.68 43.59 -26.54
C TRP A 167 -13.81 44.62 -25.42
N LYS A 168 -14.74 44.36 -24.51
CA LYS A 168 -14.90 45.11 -23.25
C LYS A 168 -14.43 44.26 -22.08
N CYS A 169 -13.96 44.91 -21.02
CA CYS A 169 -13.62 44.25 -19.78
C CYS A 169 -14.17 44.98 -18.55
N GLY A 170 -14.05 44.31 -17.39
CA GLY A 170 -14.35 44.87 -16.09
C GLY A 170 -14.40 43.78 -15.01
N GLU A 171 -15.19 44.01 -13.98
CA GLU A 171 -15.27 43.14 -12.80
C GLU A 171 -16.66 42.54 -12.60
N GLY A 172 -16.77 41.58 -11.68
CA GLY A 172 -18.03 40.97 -11.28
C GLY A 172 -18.04 40.51 -9.83
N SER A 173 -18.83 39.47 -9.55
CA SER A 173 -19.10 38.95 -8.21
C SER A 173 -17.92 38.27 -7.53
N ILE A 174 -17.01 37.64 -8.29
CA ILE A 174 -15.81 37.00 -7.74
C ILE A 174 -14.81 38.09 -7.35
N ARG A 175 -14.71 38.37 -6.04
CA ARG A 175 -13.92 39.47 -5.49
C ARG A 175 -12.48 39.08 -5.17
N SER A 176 -12.21 37.81 -4.98
CA SER A 176 -10.86 37.24 -4.88
C SER A 176 -10.92 35.74 -5.12
N ASN A 177 -9.86 35.18 -5.70
CA ASN A 177 -9.73 33.73 -5.91
C ASN A 177 -8.28 33.28 -5.67
N SER A 178 -8.12 32.11 -5.06
CA SER A 178 -6.82 31.49 -4.79
C SER A 178 -7.01 30.00 -4.57
N ILE A 179 -6.16 29.19 -5.20
CA ILE A 179 -6.15 27.73 -5.01
C ILE A 179 -5.92 27.37 -3.52
N ASN A 180 -4.95 28.03 -2.87
CA ASN A 180 -4.59 27.72 -1.47
C ASN A 180 -5.53 28.39 -0.45
N HIS A 181 -5.97 29.63 -0.71
CA HIS A 181 -6.73 30.38 0.30
C HIS A 181 -8.26 30.27 0.16
N GLY A 182 -8.76 30.01 -1.04
CA GLY A 182 -10.19 29.94 -1.36
C GLY A 182 -10.70 31.10 -2.20
N GLU A 183 -12.01 31.31 -2.21
CA GLU A 183 -12.69 32.27 -3.09
C GLU A 183 -13.70 33.11 -2.29
N THR A 184 -13.80 34.41 -2.63
CA THR A 184 -14.83 35.30 -2.10
C THR A 184 -15.76 35.75 -3.22
N ILE A 185 -17.05 35.45 -3.08
CA ILE A 185 -18.10 35.88 -4.00
C ILE A 185 -19.01 36.89 -3.29
N ASP A 186 -19.15 38.08 -3.88
CA ASP A 186 -20.13 39.09 -3.47
C ASP A 186 -21.29 39.12 -4.47
N ALA A 187 -22.43 38.55 -4.08
CA ALA A 187 -23.62 38.46 -4.92
C ALA A 187 -24.31 39.81 -5.15
N ASN A 188 -23.85 40.89 -4.49
CA ASN A 188 -24.31 42.25 -4.72
C ASN A 188 -23.64 42.92 -5.94
N LYS A 189 -22.67 42.25 -6.57
CA LYS A 189 -21.89 42.79 -7.68
C LYS A 189 -22.25 42.03 -8.97
N ASP A 190 -22.99 42.72 -9.84
CA ASP A 190 -23.22 42.25 -11.21
C ASP A 190 -21.97 42.46 -12.08
N ILE A 191 -21.89 41.72 -13.19
CA ILE A 191 -20.83 41.88 -14.18
C ILE A 191 -20.95 43.26 -14.84
N ASN A 192 -19.89 44.07 -14.75
CA ASN A 192 -19.83 45.40 -15.38
C ASN A 192 -18.74 45.48 -16.46
N LEU A 193 -19.14 45.31 -17.73
CA LEU A 193 -18.23 45.35 -18.90
C LEU A 193 -18.18 46.74 -19.54
N SER A 194 -17.72 47.76 -18.82
CA SER A 194 -17.67 49.14 -19.30
C SER A 194 -16.30 49.59 -19.81
N GLN A 195 -15.22 48.89 -19.43
CA GLN A 195 -13.85 49.31 -19.69
C GLN A 195 -13.30 48.75 -21.00
N GLN A 196 -12.30 49.43 -21.57
CA GLN A 196 -11.58 48.93 -22.75
C GLN A 196 -10.54 47.90 -22.35
N VAL A 197 -10.29 46.93 -23.23
CA VAL A 197 -9.15 46.02 -23.10
C VAL A 197 -7.86 46.68 -23.59
N ALA A 198 -6.72 46.12 -23.18
CA ALA A 198 -5.43 46.40 -23.79
C ALA A 198 -4.95 45.17 -24.56
N VAL A 199 -4.44 45.37 -25.78
CA VAL A 199 -3.76 44.31 -26.54
C VAL A 199 -2.32 44.18 -26.07
N VAL A 200 -1.85 42.94 -25.94
CA VAL A 200 -0.49 42.58 -25.55
C VAL A 200 0.06 41.53 -26.51
N ASP A 201 1.38 41.48 -26.68
CA ASP A 201 2.03 40.46 -27.50
C ASP A 201 2.78 39.45 -26.62
N TYR A 202 2.17 38.28 -26.43
CA TYR A 202 2.82 37.11 -25.83
C TYR A 202 3.26 36.08 -26.86
N GLY A 203 3.07 36.36 -28.15
CA GLY A 203 3.26 35.40 -29.24
C GLY A 203 2.35 34.17 -29.15
N PHE A 204 2.67 33.16 -29.98
CA PHE A 204 1.89 31.92 -30.12
C PHE A 204 2.76 30.65 -30.08
N LYS A 205 4.09 30.79 -29.89
CA LYS A 205 5.07 29.69 -30.07
C LYS A 205 4.93 28.57 -29.05
N ASN A 206 4.49 28.89 -27.85
CA ASN A 206 4.27 27.95 -26.75
C ASN A 206 2.85 27.33 -26.77
N LEU A 207 1.98 27.71 -27.71
CA LEU A 207 0.59 27.24 -27.74
C LEU A 207 0.47 25.85 -28.37
N GLU A 208 -0.21 24.94 -27.68
CA GLU A 208 -0.56 23.62 -28.21
C GLU A 208 -2.03 23.26 -27.93
N PRO A 209 -2.68 22.42 -28.76
CA PRO A 209 -3.99 21.88 -28.43
C PRO A 209 -3.92 21.05 -27.15
N SER A 210 -4.96 21.16 -26.32
CA SER A 210 -4.99 20.45 -25.04
C SER A 210 -5.05 18.93 -25.24
N THR A 211 -4.14 18.25 -24.56
CA THR A 211 -4.06 16.78 -24.44
C THR A 211 -4.32 16.32 -23.00
N ALA A 212 -4.60 17.25 -22.10
CA ALA A 212 -4.88 16.95 -20.70
C ALA A 212 -6.20 16.20 -20.55
N VAL A 213 -6.26 15.32 -19.55
CA VAL A 213 -7.54 14.78 -19.09
C VAL A 213 -8.27 15.90 -18.35
N PRO A 214 -9.49 16.29 -18.75
CA PRO A 214 -10.18 17.42 -18.13
C PRO A 214 -10.60 17.10 -16.69
N VAL A 215 -10.52 18.10 -15.80
CA VAL A 215 -11.10 17.99 -14.46
C VAL A 215 -12.60 18.19 -14.52
N ARG A 216 -13.36 17.27 -13.93
CA ARG A 216 -14.82 17.31 -13.89
C ARG A 216 -15.35 17.03 -12.49
N ARG A 217 -16.63 17.30 -12.31
CA ARG A 217 -17.40 16.90 -11.14
C ARG A 217 -17.85 15.44 -11.29
N HIS A 218 -17.69 14.66 -10.22
CA HIS A 218 -18.04 13.25 -10.20
C HIS A 218 -19.08 12.92 -9.12
N GLU A 219 -18.64 12.60 -7.90
CA GLU A 219 -19.54 12.26 -6.79
C GLU A 219 -20.01 13.48 -6.00
N SER A 220 -21.27 13.45 -5.57
CA SER A 220 -21.87 14.42 -4.64
C SER A 220 -22.19 13.72 -3.31
N PHE A 221 -21.65 14.24 -2.22
CA PHE A 221 -21.79 13.70 -0.87
C PHE A 221 -22.76 14.54 -0.07
N LYS A 222 -23.78 13.89 0.50
CA LYS A 222 -24.62 14.51 1.52
C LYS A 222 -23.90 14.50 2.86
N PRO A 223 -24.14 15.49 3.74
CA PRO A 223 -23.67 15.46 5.11
C PRO A 223 -23.99 14.12 5.79
N LEU A 224 -22.98 13.47 6.35
CA LEU A 224 -23.17 12.29 7.20
C LEU A 224 -23.67 12.72 8.57
N LYS A 225 -23.09 13.78 9.13
CA LYS A 225 -23.44 14.35 10.45
C LYS A 225 -23.20 15.86 10.47
N VAL A 226 -24.00 16.55 11.29
CA VAL A 226 -23.70 17.91 11.77
C VAL A 226 -23.37 17.80 13.24
N ILE A 227 -22.21 18.30 13.64
CA ILE A 227 -21.68 18.22 15.00
C ILE A 227 -21.45 19.62 15.57
N THR A 228 -21.59 19.73 16.89
CA THR A 228 -21.06 20.86 17.64
C THR A 228 -19.80 20.37 18.36
N THR A 229 -18.65 20.96 18.06
CA THR A 229 -17.38 20.57 18.69
C THR A 229 -17.35 20.98 20.16
N PRO A 230 -16.44 20.46 21.00
CA PRO A 230 -16.27 20.94 22.37
C PRO A 230 -15.99 22.46 22.48
N LYS A 231 -15.36 23.06 21.47
CA LYS A 231 -15.17 24.51 21.36
C LYS A 231 -16.43 25.28 20.89
N GLY A 232 -17.55 24.61 20.67
CA GLY A 232 -18.80 25.19 20.21
C GLY A 232 -18.89 25.43 18.70
N GLU A 233 -17.94 24.93 17.91
CA GLU A 233 -17.93 25.12 16.47
C GLU A 233 -18.98 24.24 15.79
N LYS A 234 -19.67 24.77 14.77
CA LYS A 234 -20.63 24.01 13.96
C LYS A 234 -19.91 23.41 12.76
N VAL A 235 -19.78 22.09 12.76
CA VAL A 235 -19.01 21.33 11.76
C VAL A 235 -19.88 20.29 11.08
N ILE A 236 -19.71 20.13 9.78
CA ILE A 236 -20.33 19.07 8.98
C ILE A 236 -19.27 18.02 8.67
N ASP A 237 -19.57 16.75 8.92
CA ASP A 237 -18.77 15.59 8.50
C ASP A 237 -19.41 14.97 7.25
N PHE A 238 -18.67 14.88 6.14
CA PHE A 238 -19.12 14.20 4.91
C PHE A 238 -18.76 12.71 4.87
N GLY A 239 -18.03 12.20 5.85
CA GLY A 239 -17.67 10.78 5.99
C GLY A 239 -16.51 10.31 5.10
N GLN A 240 -16.03 11.15 4.17
CA GLN A 240 -14.94 10.87 3.23
C GLN A 240 -14.03 12.08 3.12
N ASN A 241 -12.70 11.88 3.22
CA ASN A 241 -11.73 12.89 2.83
C ASN A 241 -11.65 12.95 1.30
N LEU A 242 -12.22 13.98 0.70
CA LEU A 242 -12.36 14.17 -0.75
C LEU A 242 -11.69 15.47 -1.19
N VAL A 243 -11.62 15.68 -2.50
CA VAL A 243 -11.09 16.91 -3.09
C VAL A 243 -12.13 17.57 -3.98
N GLY A 244 -12.35 18.86 -3.77
CA GLY A 244 -13.37 19.64 -4.48
C GLY A 244 -13.87 20.80 -3.62
N TRP A 245 -15.18 20.97 -3.50
CA TRP A 245 -15.78 22.03 -2.69
C TRP A 245 -17.17 21.67 -2.17
N VAL A 246 -17.70 22.50 -1.29
CA VAL A 246 -19.10 22.42 -0.85
C VAL A 246 -19.97 23.32 -1.72
N LYS A 247 -21.05 22.75 -2.26
CA LYS A 247 -22.18 23.49 -2.82
C LYS A 247 -23.21 23.70 -1.72
N VAL A 248 -23.75 24.91 -1.61
CA VAL A 248 -24.72 25.24 -0.58
C VAL A 248 -25.86 26.12 -1.09
N ASN A 249 -27.08 25.84 -0.62
CA ASN A 249 -28.23 26.73 -0.75
C ASN A 249 -28.31 27.62 0.50
N LEU A 250 -28.36 28.93 0.30
CA LEU A 250 -28.28 29.93 1.36
C LEU A 250 -29.54 30.79 1.39
N HIS A 251 -29.91 31.16 2.62
CA HIS A 251 -31.00 32.07 2.94
C HIS A 251 -30.48 33.10 3.95
N GLY A 252 -30.79 34.37 3.74
CA GLY A 252 -30.37 35.44 4.64
C GLY A 252 -30.59 36.83 4.06
N ASN A 253 -30.16 37.84 4.79
CA ASN A 253 -30.32 39.23 4.39
C ASN A 253 -29.20 39.67 3.46
N LYS A 254 -29.48 40.71 2.67
CA LYS A 254 -28.46 41.40 1.87
C LYS A 254 -27.27 41.80 2.75
N GLY A 255 -26.06 41.39 2.35
CA GLY A 255 -24.81 41.67 3.06
C GLY A 255 -24.44 40.65 4.16
N ASP A 256 -25.32 39.72 4.52
CA ASP A 256 -24.93 38.61 5.39
C ASP A 256 -23.77 37.83 4.73
N THR A 257 -22.76 37.45 5.52
CA THR A 257 -21.55 36.79 5.02
C THR A 257 -21.42 35.39 5.60
N VAL A 258 -21.45 34.38 4.75
CA VAL A 258 -21.26 32.97 5.12
C VAL A 258 -19.84 32.53 4.75
N ARG A 259 -19.17 31.85 5.68
CA ARG A 259 -17.82 31.29 5.47
C ARG A 259 -17.83 29.79 5.71
N ILE A 260 -17.22 29.06 4.78
CA ILE A 260 -17.07 27.61 4.80
C ILE A 260 -15.56 27.32 4.84
N GLN A 261 -15.06 26.92 6.01
CA GLN A 261 -13.67 26.48 6.21
C GLN A 261 -13.57 24.97 6.06
N HIS A 262 -12.50 24.48 5.42
CA HIS A 262 -12.33 23.07 5.07
C HIS A 262 -11.14 22.44 5.81
N ALA A 263 -11.32 21.22 6.34
CA ALA A 263 -10.28 20.46 7.05
C ALA A 263 -10.36 18.94 6.78
N GLU A 264 -9.22 18.26 6.85
CA GLU A 264 -9.15 16.80 6.68
C GLU A 264 -9.58 16.02 7.92
N VAL A 265 -9.27 16.54 9.12
CA VAL A 265 -9.40 15.84 10.40
C VAL A 265 -9.97 16.73 11.50
N LEU A 266 -10.40 16.10 12.59
CA LEU A 266 -10.67 16.74 13.88
C LEU A 266 -9.54 16.38 14.85
N ASP A 267 -9.21 17.28 15.77
CA ASP A 267 -8.19 17.03 16.80
C ASP A 267 -8.61 15.92 17.79
N LYS A 268 -7.69 15.52 18.69
CA LYS A 268 -7.93 14.49 19.71
C LYS A 268 -9.17 14.75 20.58
N ALA A 269 -9.51 16.02 20.81
CA ALA A 269 -10.69 16.41 21.58
C ALA A 269 -11.97 16.45 20.71
N GLY A 270 -11.86 16.35 19.40
CA GLY A 270 -12.96 16.43 18.45
C GLY A 270 -13.25 17.85 17.95
N ASN A 271 -12.29 18.77 18.03
CA ASN A 271 -12.42 20.13 17.46
C ASN A 271 -11.90 20.21 16.03
N PHE A 272 -12.36 21.23 15.31
CA PHE A 272 -11.92 21.50 13.95
C PHE A 272 -10.42 21.81 13.91
N TYR A 273 -9.67 21.18 13.00
CA TYR A 273 -8.21 21.26 12.97
C TYR A 273 -7.68 21.70 11.60
N THR A 274 -6.88 22.76 11.58
CA THR A 274 -6.34 23.35 10.34
C THR A 274 -4.83 23.59 10.38
N GLU A 275 -4.14 23.23 11.46
CA GLU A 275 -2.71 23.57 11.61
C GLU A 275 -1.83 22.86 10.56
N ASN A 276 -2.20 21.66 10.10
CA ASN A 276 -1.48 20.95 9.04
C ASN A 276 -1.68 21.56 7.64
N LEU A 277 -2.60 22.52 7.48
CA LEU A 277 -2.82 23.26 6.24
C LEU A 277 -1.78 24.38 6.03
N ARG A 278 -0.96 24.67 7.07
CA ARG A 278 0.06 25.72 7.09
C ARG A 278 -0.54 27.08 6.71
N ASN A 279 -0.08 27.73 5.63
CA ASN A 279 -0.60 29.05 5.24
C ASN A 279 -1.86 28.96 4.35
N ALA A 280 -2.30 27.76 3.96
CA ALA A 280 -3.54 27.60 3.21
C ALA A 280 -4.74 27.90 4.11
N LYS A 281 -5.54 28.91 3.74
CA LYS A 281 -6.72 29.33 4.52
C LYS A 281 -7.93 28.43 4.28
N THR A 282 -7.97 27.76 3.13
CA THR A 282 -9.02 26.82 2.72
C THR A 282 -10.47 27.29 2.99
N THR A 283 -10.75 28.58 2.73
CA THR A 283 -12.02 29.22 3.09
C THR A 283 -12.78 29.72 1.88
N ALA A 284 -13.99 29.22 1.68
CA ALA A 284 -14.94 29.75 0.69
C ALA A 284 -15.88 30.77 1.36
N THR A 285 -16.01 31.97 0.82
CA THR A 285 -16.79 33.08 1.40
C THR A 285 -17.85 33.58 0.43
N TYR A 286 -19.10 33.70 0.90
CA TYR A 286 -20.22 34.19 0.12
C TYR A 286 -20.94 35.35 0.84
N ILE A 287 -21.15 36.46 0.15
CA ILE A 287 -21.89 37.63 0.64
C ILE A 287 -23.23 37.69 -0.08
N LEU A 288 -24.32 37.55 0.67
CA LEU A 288 -25.67 37.39 0.13
C LEU A 288 -26.19 38.69 -0.50
N SER A 289 -26.97 38.54 -1.57
CA SER A 289 -27.71 39.63 -2.21
C SER A 289 -29.06 39.92 -1.54
N GLY A 290 -29.55 38.98 -0.71
CA GLY A 290 -30.85 39.02 -0.05
C GLY A 290 -32.00 38.44 -0.90
N LYS A 291 -31.68 37.65 -1.93
CA LYS A 291 -32.69 36.95 -2.73
C LYS A 291 -33.30 35.81 -1.90
N PRO A 292 -34.56 35.40 -2.16
CA PRO A 292 -35.23 34.36 -1.38
C PRO A 292 -34.48 33.02 -1.32
N SER A 293 -33.70 32.70 -2.36
CA SER A 293 -32.83 31.53 -2.42
C SER A 293 -31.59 31.87 -3.25
N GLU A 294 -30.41 31.57 -2.71
CA GLU A 294 -29.13 31.79 -3.37
C GLU A 294 -28.32 30.49 -3.33
N SER A 295 -27.73 30.08 -4.46
CA SER A 295 -26.83 28.93 -4.53
C SER A 295 -25.39 29.42 -4.59
N PHE A 296 -24.53 28.86 -3.75
CA PHE A 296 -23.10 29.15 -3.73
C PHE A 296 -22.31 27.90 -4.10
N GLU A 297 -21.42 28.04 -5.07
CA GLU A 297 -20.29 27.14 -5.32
C GLU A 297 -19.09 27.98 -5.81
N PRO A 298 -17.84 27.63 -5.45
CA PRO A 298 -16.64 28.29 -5.98
C PRO A 298 -16.39 27.99 -7.47
N HIS A 299 -15.53 28.80 -8.11
CA HIS A 299 -15.13 28.64 -9.51
C HIS A 299 -13.65 28.29 -9.69
N PHE A 300 -12.75 29.03 -9.02
CA PHE A 300 -11.30 29.01 -9.29
C PHE A 300 -10.46 28.51 -8.11
N THR A 301 -11.02 27.65 -7.27
CA THR A 301 -10.35 27.05 -6.12
C THR A 301 -10.82 25.61 -5.89
N TYR A 302 -10.10 24.86 -5.06
CA TYR A 302 -10.51 23.54 -4.57
C TYR A 302 -9.85 23.28 -3.21
N PHE A 303 -10.40 22.34 -2.46
CA PHE A 303 -9.96 21.99 -1.11
C PHE A 303 -9.89 20.47 -0.97
N GLY A 304 -8.91 19.96 -0.22
CA GLY A 304 -8.92 18.59 0.32
C GLY A 304 -9.52 18.58 1.73
N PHE A 305 -10.61 17.86 1.93
CA PHE A 305 -11.34 17.90 3.20
C PHE A 305 -12.30 16.71 3.40
N ARG A 306 -12.60 16.46 4.67
CA ARG A 306 -13.74 15.65 5.12
C ARG A 306 -14.74 16.48 5.93
N TYR A 307 -14.22 17.45 6.67
CA TYR A 307 -14.98 18.27 7.60
C TYR A 307 -15.04 19.70 7.10
N VAL A 308 -16.18 20.36 7.29
CA VAL A 308 -16.30 21.80 7.06
C VAL A 308 -16.88 22.52 8.27
N LYS A 309 -16.26 23.64 8.65
CA LYS A 309 -16.76 24.55 9.67
C LYS A 309 -17.57 25.67 9.00
N ILE A 310 -18.79 25.87 9.46
CA ILE A 310 -19.69 26.90 8.94
C ILE A 310 -19.77 28.06 9.93
N SER A 311 -19.61 29.28 9.43
CA SER A 311 -19.77 30.50 10.23
C SER A 311 -20.53 31.58 9.46
N GLY A 312 -21.24 32.44 10.19
CA GLY A 312 -22.03 33.54 9.62
C GLY A 312 -23.46 33.18 9.18
N LEU A 313 -23.85 31.90 9.24
CA LEU A 313 -25.25 31.50 9.12
C LEU A 313 -26.03 31.79 10.41
N LYS A 314 -27.25 32.31 10.27
CA LYS A 314 -28.20 32.51 11.37
C LYS A 314 -29.09 31.27 11.49
N GLY A 315 -29.31 30.78 12.71
CA GLY A 315 -30.14 29.60 12.97
C GLY A 315 -29.37 28.27 12.90
N GLU A 316 -30.11 27.17 12.87
CA GLU A 316 -29.53 25.83 12.79
C GLU A 316 -29.11 25.48 11.35
N ILE A 317 -28.05 24.67 11.23
CA ILE A 317 -27.61 24.14 9.95
C ILE A 317 -28.60 23.07 9.51
N ASN A 318 -29.30 23.30 8.40
CA ASN A 318 -30.08 22.28 7.73
C ASN A 318 -29.16 21.46 6.80
N PRO A 319 -28.92 20.16 7.06
CA PRO A 319 -28.01 19.35 6.25
C PRO A 319 -28.43 19.22 4.78
N ALA A 320 -29.72 19.37 4.46
CA ALA A 320 -30.21 19.26 3.09
C ALA A 320 -29.76 20.40 2.18
N ASP A 321 -29.28 21.50 2.77
CA ASP A 321 -28.79 22.66 2.02
C ASP A 321 -27.34 22.51 1.56
N PHE A 322 -26.63 21.44 1.97
CA PHE A 322 -25.21 21.25 1.70
C PHE A 322 -24.96 19.96 0.92
N SER A 323 -24.03 20.01 -0.01
CA SER A 323 -23.39 18.83 -0.60
C SER A 323 -21.91 19.08 -0.87
N ALA A 324 -21.06 18.08 -0.69
CA ALA A 324 -19.67 18.15 -1.09
C ALA A 324 -19.50 17.51 -2.47
N GLU A 325 -18.95 18.26 -3.42
CA GLU A 325 -18.77 17.85 -4.81
C GLU A 325 -17.30 17.46 -5.04
N ALA A 326 -17.06 16.20 -5.40
CA ALA A 326 -15.73 15.71 -5.71
C ALA A 326 -15.31 16.11 -7.13
N LEU A 327 -14.10 16.65 -7.25
CA LEU A 327 -13.50 17.10 -8.51
C LEU A 327 -12.17 16.39 -8.73
N TYR A 328 -12.00 15.78 -9.88
CA TYR A 328 -10.75 15.15 -10.30
C TYR A 328 -10.71 14.96 -11.82
N ALA A 329 -9.55 14.55 -12.35
CA ALA A 329 -9.38 14.23 -13.76
C ALA A 329 -10.38 13.13 -14.16
N ASP A 330 -11.12 13.34 -15.24
CA ASP A 330 -12.11 12.40 -15.78
C ASP A 330 -11.46 11.19 -16.46
N MET A 331 -10.72 10.41 -15.66
CA MET A 331 -10.08 9.17 -16.06
C MET A 331 -11.07 8.03 -15.92
N ARG A 332 -11.07 7.11 -16.89
CA ARG A 332 -11.92 5.94 -16.87
C ARG A 332 -11.46 4.97 -15.76
N PRO A 333 -12.33 4.53 -14.83
CA PRO A 333 -11.99 3.45 -13.89
C PRO A 333 -11.69 2.15 -14.64
N THR A 334 -10.60 1.47 -14.28
CA THR A 334 -10.14 0.23 -14.93
C THR A 334 -10.06 -0.96 -13.99
N GLY A 335 -9.99 -0.75 -12.68
CA GLY A 335 -9.74 -1.82 -11.71
C GLY A 335 -10.84 -2.04 -10.70
N SER A 336 -10.96 -3.27 -10.21
CA SER A 336 -11.73 -3.62 -9.01
C SER A 336 -11.00 -4.66 -8.17
N PHE A 337 -11.11 -4.55 -6.85
CA PHE A 337 -10.54 -5.48 -5.89
C PHE A 337 -11.47 -5.59 -4.68
N GLU A 338 -11.75 -6.81 -4.25
CA GLU A 338 -12.49 -7.12 -3.03
C GLU A 338 -11.99 -8.46 -2.46
N CYS A 339 -11.92 -8.59 -1.14
CA CYS A 339 -11.54 -9.84 -0.47
C CYS A 339 -12.33 -10.04 0.82
N SER A 340 -12.11 -11.19 1.47
CA SER A 340 -12.78 -11.55 2.72
C SER A 340 -12.38 -10.68 3.93
N ASN A 341 -11.28 -9.92 3.85
CA ASN A 341 -10.86 -9.00 4.90
C ASN A 341 -11.38 -7.57 4.64
N LEU A 342 -12.29 -7.11 5.49
CA LEU A 342 -12.94 -5.82 5.34
C LEU A 342 -11.97 -4.63 5.49
N LEU A 343 -10.90 -4.77 6.28
CA LEU A 343 -9.88 -3.71 6.43
C LEU A 343 -9.06 -3.54 5.15
N LEU A 344 -8.76 -4.64 4.44
CA LEU A 344 -8.10 -4.55 3.12
C LEU A 344 -9.03 -3.94 2.06
N ASN A 345 -10.33 -4.24 2.12
CA ASN A 345 -11.30 -3.58 1.24
C ASN A 345 -11.37 -2.07 1.53
N GLN A 346 -11.29 -1.67 2.80
CA GLN A 346 -11.22 -0.26 3.17
C GLN A 346 -9.89 0.38 2.75
N LEU A 347 -8.76 -0.31 2.90
CA LEU A 347 -7.46 0.14 2.40
C LEU A 347 -7.52 0.43 0.90
N GLN A 348 -8.07 -0.48 0.09
CA GLN A 348 -8.22 -0.26 -1.34
C GLN A 348 -9.10 0.96 -1.66
N LYS A 349 -10.19 1.18 -0.92
CA LYS A 349 -11.00 2.40 -1.06
C LYS A 349 -10.19 3.65 -0.74
N ASN A 350 -9.38 3.62 0.31
CA ASN A 350 -8.51 4.73 0.70
C ASN A 350 -7.47 5.03 -0.39
N ILE A 351 -6.90 4.00 -1.02
CA ILE A 351 -5.99 4.14 -2.17
C ILE A 351 -6.69 4.85 -3.33
N ILE A 352 -7.88 4.41 -3.71
CA ILE A 352 -8.66 5.03 -4.81
C ILE A 352 -9.01 6.49 -4.49
N TRP A 353 -9.42 6.80 -3.26
CA TRP A 353 -9.73 8.17 -2.87
C TRP A 353 -8.50 9.07 -2.79
N GLY A 354 -7.37 8.53 -2.32
CA GLY A 354 -6.09 9.23 -2.33
C GLY A 354 -5.62 9.55 -3.75
N GLN A 355 -5.84 8.61 -4.67
CA GLN A 355 -5.60 8.79 -6.10
C GLN A 355 -6.49 9.87 -6.71
N LYS A 356 -7.82 9.77 -6.54
CA LYS A 356 -8.78 10.76 -7.06
C LYS A 356 -8.43 12.15 -6.57
N GLY A 357 -8.12 12.28 -5.28
CA GLY A 357 -7.81 13.57 -4.67
C GLY A 357 -6.57 14.26 -5.26
N ASN A 358 -5.62 13.51 -5.80
CA ASN A 358 -4.36 14.07 -6.26
C ASN A 358 -4.12 13.94 -7.77
N PHE A 359 -5.04 13.36 -8.52
CA PHE A 359 -5.08 13.47 -9.97
C PHE A 359 -6.17 14.46 -10.37
N LEU A 360 -5.90 15.75 -10.20
CA LEU A 360 -6.72 16.83 -10.79
C LEU A 360 -6.16 17.21 -12.15
N VAL A 361 -5.07 17.99 -12.19
CA VAL A 361 -4.46 18.47 -13.43
C VAL A 361 -3.07 17.88 -13.64
N ILE A 362 -2.33 17.68 -12.54
CA ILE A 362 -1.02 17.03 -12.46
C ILE A 362 -1.06 16.03 -11.28
N PRO A 363 -0.12 15.07 -11.16
CA PRO A 363 -0.08 14.15 -10.02
C PRO A 363 0.44 14.89 -8.78
N THR A 364 -0.44 15.54 -8.02
CA THR A 364 -0.03 16.33 -6.85
C THR A 364 0.44 15.43 -5.71
N ASP A 365 1.28 15.93 -4.82
CA ASP A 365 1.63 15.27 -3.57
C ASP A 365 0.43 15.16 -2.64
N CYS A 366 -0.20 16.30 -2.35
CA CYS A 366 -1.37 16.41 -1.50
C CYS A 366 -2.30 17.52 -2.00
N PRO A 367 -3.61 17.50 -1.68
CA PRO A 367 -4.58 18.43 -2.29
C PRO A 367 -5.03 19.59 -1.39
N GLN A 368 -4.56 19.67 -0.15
CA GLN A 368 -5.16 20.52 0.89
C GLN A 368 -4.29 21.70 1.35
N ARG A 369 -3.00 21.48 1.61
CA ARG A 369 -2.10 22.51 2.15
C ARG A 369 -1.54 23.41 1.05
N ASP A 370 -0.72 24.39 1.42
CA ASP A 370 0.02 25.27 0.53
C ASP A 370 1.20 24.52 -0.13
N GLU A 371 0.88 23.57 -0.99
CA GLU A 371 1.87 22.79 -1.76
C GLU A 371 1.29 22.37 -3.11
N ARG A 372 0.65 21.20 -3.15
CA ARG A 372 -0.11 20.69 -4.31
C ARG A 372 0.74 20.66 -5.58
N LEU A 373 1.99 20.26 -5.44
CA LEU A 373 2.99 20.25 -6.49
C LEU A 373 3.09 18.86 -7.12
N GLY A 374 3.48 18.79 -8.39
CA GLY A 374 3.73 17.54 -9.09
C GLY A 374 5.05 16.90 -8.66
N TRP A 375 5.15 16.49 -7.40
CA TRP A 375 6.34 15.83 -6.85
C TRP A 375 6.63 14.54 -7.60
N VAL A 376 7.80 14.48 -8.21
CA VAL A 376 8.08 13.43 -9.21
C VAL A 376 8.30 12.05 -8.58
N GLY A 377 8.84 12.01 -7.36
CA GLY A 377 9.07 10.79 -6.58
C GLY A 377 7.77 10.10 -6.21
N ASP A 378 6.83 10.87 -5.69
CA ASP A 378 5.48 10.44 -5.34
C ASP A 378 4.78 9.83 -6.56
N ALA A 379 4.77 10.57 -7.68
CA ALA A 379 4.13 10.12 -8.91
C ALA A 379 4.68 8.78 -9.41
N GLN A 380 6.02 8.59 -9.39
CA GLN A 380 6.63 7.34 -9.86
C GLN A 380 6.32 6.14 -8.96
N VAL A 381 6.32 6.30 -7.63
CA VAL A 381 6.12 5.17 -6.71
C VAL A 381 4.68 4.64 -6.80
N PHE A 382 3.74 5.51 -7.17
CA PHE A 382 2.33 5.18 -7.28
C PHE A 382 1.87 4.85 -8.71
N ALA A 383 2.68 5.14 -9.74
CA ALA A 383 2.30 5.00 -11.15
C ALA A 383 1.69 3.63 -11.48
N ARG A 384 2.29 2.54 -10.97
CA ARG A 384 1.81 1.18 -11.26
C ARG A 384 0.45 0.87 -10.63
N THR A 385 0.24 1.27 -9.37
CA THR A 385 -1.05 1.13 -8.68
C THR A 385 -2.12 1.99 -9.36
N SER A 386 -1.77 3.23 -9.71
CA SER A 386 -2.70 4.17 -10.34
C SER A 386 -3.29 3.62 -11.64
N ALA A 387 -2.47 2.89 -12.41
CA ALA A 387 -2.83 2.30 -13.68
C ALA A 387 -3.70 1.04 -13.56
N PHE A 388 -3.76 0.41 -12.38
CA PHE A 388 -4.79 -0.59 -12.09
C PHE A 388 -6.13 0.07 -11.81
N ASN A 389 -6.15 1.17 -11.05
CA ASN A 389 -7.39 1.80 -10.62
C ASN A 389 -8.09 2.56 -11.76
N PHE A 390 -7.33 3.29 -12.59
CA PHE A 390 -7.83 4.13 -13.68
C PHE A 390 -6.95 4.03 -14.94
N ASP A 391 -7.51 4.42 -16.09
CA ASP A 391 -6.76 4.67 -17.32
C ASP A 391 -5.97 5.98 -17.21
N VAL A 392 -4.74 5.87 -16.70
CA VAL A 392 -3.82 6.98 -16.47
C VAL A 392 -2.88 7.26 -17.65
N ASN A 393 -2.98 6.50 -18.73
CA ASN A 393 -2.10 6.65 -19.89
C ASN A 393 -2.14 8.06 -20.51
N PRO A 394 -3.31 8.66 -20.82
CA PRO A 394 -3.35 10.03 -21.33
C PRO A 394 -2.85 11.05 -20.32
N PHE A 395 -3.13 10.82 -19.03
CA PHE A 395 -2.72 11.71 -17.93
C PHE A 395 -1.18 11.80 -17.83
N PHE A 396 -0.49 10.67 -17.75
CA PHE A 396 0.97 10.64 -17.70
C PHE A 396 1.62 11.02 -19.03
N SER A 397 1.03 10.64 -20.17
CA SER A 397 1.55 11.08 -21.48
C SER A 397 1.50 12.61 -21.63
N HIS A 398 0.51 13.26 -21.03
CA HIS A 398 0.42 14.71 -20.95
C HIS A 398 1.47 15.31 -20.01
N TRP A 399 1.52 14.84 -18.75
CA TRP A 399 2.37 15.41 -17.70
C TRP A 399 3.87 15.19 -17.95
N MET A 400 4.26 14.04 -18.49
CA MET A 400 5.68 13.75 -18.80
C MET A 400 6.28 14.71 -19.83
N LYS A 401 5.47 15.43 -20.62
CA LYS A 401 5.97 16.51 -21.47
C LYS A 401 6.52 17.67 -20.64
N ASP A 402 5.84 18.05 -19.57
CA ASP A 402 6.33 19.11 -18.68
C ASP A 402 7.59 18.66 -17.92
N VAL A 403 7.64 17.38 -17.49
CA VAL A 403 8.86 16.79 -16.88
C VAL A 403 10.07 16.92 -17.81
N ALA A 404 9.91 16.56 -19.09
CA ALA A 404 10.97 16.70 -20.08
C ALA A 404 11.33 18.16 -20.40
N ILE A 405 10.36 19.08 -20.34
CA ILE A 405 10.55 20.52 -20.54
C ILE A 405 11.32 21.17 -19.38
N ASP A 406 11.07 20.68 -18.16
CA ASP A 406 11.70 21.12 -16.91
C ASP A 406 13.09 20.55 -16.72
N GLN A 407 13.38 19.42 -17.35
CA GLN A 407 14.71 18.83 -17.33
C GLN A 407 15.74 19.82 -17.86
N ARG A 408 16.81 20.00 -17.08
CA ARG A 408 17.92 20.88 -17.43
C ARG A 408 18.71 20.34 -18.62
N LYS A 409 19.47 21.23 -19.25
CA LYS A 409 20.32 20.89 -20.40
C LYS A 409 21.41 19.86 -20.09
N ASP A 410 21.86 19.79 -18.83
CA ASP A 410 22.81 18.78 -18.35
C ASP A 410 22.15 17.44 -18.02
N GLY A 411 20.83 17.32 -18.17
CA GLY A 411 20.06 16.10 -17.94
C GLY A 411 19.46 15.96 -16.55
N ALA A 412 19.73 16.89 -15.62
CA ALA A 412 19.13 16.87 -14.28
C ALA A 412 17.62 17.11 -14.34
N VAL A 413 16.83 16.22 -13.73
CA VAL A 413 15.37 16.31 -13.67
C VAL A 413 14.93 17.00 -12.37
N ALA A 414 13.96 17.91 -12.45
CA ALA A 414 13.47 18.68 -11.30
C ALA A 414 12.75 17.82 -10.24
N PHE A 415 12.71 18.31 -8.99
CA PHE A 415 11.99 17.66 -7.88
C PHE A 415 10.46 17.70 -8.04
N VAL A 416 9.95 18.72 -8.74
CA VAL A 416 8.54 18.88 -9.05
C VAL A 416 8.37 19.28 -10.52
N SER A 417 7.25 18.87 -11.14
CA SER A 417 6.88 19.34 -12.48
C SER A 417 5.38 19.67 -12.55
N PRO A 418 4.97 20.85 -13.07
CA PRO A 418 5.80 21.97 -13.51
C PRO A 418 6.75 22.49 -12.42
N ASN A 419 8.04 22.63 -12.73
CA ASN A 419 9.04 23.20 -11.84
C ASN A 419 8.74 24.67 -11.56
N VAL A 420 8.43 24.94 -10.30
CA VAL A 420 8.21 26.28 -9.73
C VAL A 420 9.20 26.58 -8.60
N LEU A 421 10.13 25.66 -8.35
CA LEU A 421 11.20 25.79 -7.37
C LEU A 421 12.44 26.38 -8.06
N ASP A 422 13.47 26.67 -7.26
CA ASP A 422 14.73 27.18 -7.78
C ASP A 422 15.48 26.13 -8.63
N ASP A 423 16.43 26.60 -9.45
CA ASP A 423 17.20 25.76 -10.39
C ASP A 423 18.13 24.73 -9.71
N THR A 424 18.27 24.76 -8.38
CA THR A 424 19.03 23.78 -7.60
C THR A 424 18.18 22.62 -7.10
N ALA A 425 16.85 22.73 -7.17
CA ALA A 425 15.89 21.69 -6.79
C ALA A 425 15.76 20.58 -7.87
N VAL A 426 16.88 19.90 -8.17
CA VAL A 426 17.01 18.93 -9.27
C VAL A 426 17.90 17.74 -8.89
N GLY A 427 17.76 16.64 -9.62
CA GLY A 427 18.74 15.55 -9.65
C GLY A 427 18.74 14.60 -8.45
N SER A 428 17.63 14.45 -7.73
CA SER A 428 17.53 13.51 -6.61
C SER A 428 17.12 12.12 -7.08
N SER A 429 17.96 11.11 -6.88
CA SER A 429 17.59 9.72 -7.10
C SER A 429 16.38 9.30 -6.26
N GLY A 430 15.54 8.43 -6.81
CA GLY A 430 14.21 8.09 -6.29
C GLY A 430 13.11 9.10 -6.63
N TRP A 431 13.48 10.29 -7.09
CA TRP A 431 12.56 11.34 -7.58
C TRP A 431 12.74 11.55 -9.08
N SER A 432 13.94 11.97 -9.47
CA SER A 432 14.32 12.26 -10.86
C SER A 432 14.24 11.05 -11.79
N ASP A 433 14.24 9.84 -11.24
CA ASP A 433 14.02 8.57 -11.97
C ASP A 433 12.62 8.45 -12.57
N VAL A 434 11.70 9.37 -12.26
CA VAL A 434 10.42 9.53 -12.95
C VAL A 434 10.58 9.54 -14.47
N ALA A 435 11.70 10.12 -14.95
CA ALA A 435 12.03 10.26 -16.35
C ALA A 435 12.15 8.91 -17.06
N THR A 436 12.51 7.84 -16.34
CA THR A 436 12.63 6.48 -16.89
C THR A 436 11.49 5.57 -16.43
N ILE A 437 11.05 5.69 -15.17
CA ILE A 437 10.09 4.78 -14.54
C ILE A 437 8.69 4.93 -15.13
N ILE A 438 8.16 6.15 -15.24
CA ILE A 438 6.80 6.34 -15.74
C ILE A 438 6.68 5.97 -17.23
N PRO A 439 7.56 6.42 -18.15
CA PRO A 439 7.49 6.01 -19.55
C PRO A 439 7.55 4.49 -19.73
N TRP A 440 8.43 3.82 -18.98
CA TRP A 440 8.51 2.35 -19.01
C TRP A 440 7.24 1.69 -18.47
N THR A 441 6.73 2.15 -17.32
CA THR A 441 5.50 1.60 -16.71
C THR A 441 4.30 1.76 -17.65
N MET A 442 4.16 2.92 -18.31
CA MET A 442 3.07 3.13 -19.27
C MET A 442 3.20 2.24 -20.51
N TYR A 443 4.42 1.98 -20.97
CA TYR A 443 4.66 0.99 -22.02
C TYR A 443 4.29 -0.43 -21.57
N GLU A 444 4.71 -0.86 -20.39
CA GLU A 444 4.39 -2.20 -19.88
C GLU A 444 2.90 -2.41 -19.71
N VAL A 445 2.19 -1.45 -19.13
CA VAL A 445 0.76 -1.56 -18.84
C VAL A 445 -0.09 -1.45 -20.11
N TYR A 446 0.20 -0.46 -20.96
CA TYR A 446 -0.68 -0.09 -22.08
C TYR A 446 -0.13 -0.47 -23.46
N GLY A 447 1.11 -0.95 -23.56
CA GLY A 447 1.79 -1.14 -24.84
C GLY A 447 2.10 0.17 -25.56
N ASN A 448 2.12 1.30 -24.85
CA ASN A 448 2.31 2.63 -25.42
C ASN A 448 3.78 2.79 -25.87
N ARG A 449 4.07 2.48 -27.13
CA ARG A 449 5.42 2.70 -27.70
C ARG A 449 5.72 4.18 -27.95
N THR A 450 4.68 5.00 -28.15
CA THR A 450 4.82 6.43 -28.43
C THR A 450 5.40 7.19 -27.25
N ILE A 451 4.94 6.92 -26.01
CA ILE A 451 5.50 7.59 -24.82
C ILE A 451 7.00 7.31 -24.65
N LEU A 452 7.47 6.11 -25.00
CA LEU A 452 8.91 5.81 -25.00
C LEU A 452 9.64 6.64 -26.04
N SER A 453 9.09 6.77 -27.25
CA SER A 453 9.70 7.58 -28.32
C SER A 453 9.76 9.06 -27.93
N ASP A 454 8.67 9.59 -27.40
CA ASP A 454 8.54 10.99 -27.00
C ASP A 454 9.47 11.34 -25.82
N GLN A 455 9.67 10.39 -24.90
CA GLN A 455 10.44 10.59 -23.67
C GLN A 455 11.88 10.07 -23.74
N TYR A 456 12.29 9.39 -24.82
CA TYR A 456 13.61 8.75 -24.91
C TYR A 456 14.77 9.73 -24.65
N ALA A 457 14.65 10.96 -25.17
CA ALA A 457 15.66 11.99 -24.95
C ALA A 457 15.77 12.37 -23.46
N SER A 458 14.63 12.43 -22.75
CA SER A 458 14.60 12.72 -21.31
C SER A 458 15.16 11.58 -20.48
N MET A 459 14.76 10.34 -20.80
CA MET A 459 15.31 9.11 -20.20
C MET A 459 16.83 9.07 -20.33
N LYS A 460 17.34 9.31 -21.56
CA LYS A 460 18.77 9.31 -21.86
C LYS A 460 19.49 10.43 -21.12
N GLY A 461 18.93 11.64 -21.12
CA GLY A 461 19.49 12.79 -20.41
C GLY A 461 19.67 12.53 -18.92
N TRP A 462 18.70 11.88 -18.26
CA TRP A 462 18.81 11.54 -16.84
C TRP A 462 19.93 10.53 -16.56
N VAL A 463 20.01 9.46 -17.35
CA VAL A 463 21.08 8.45 -17.20
C VAL A 463 22.46 9.04 -17.49
N ASP A 464 22.56 9.88 -18.51
CA ASP A 464 23.81 10.57 -18.86
C ASP A 464 24.25 11.58 -17.79
N TYR A 465 23.30 12.27 -17.15
CA TYR A 465 23.58 13.16 -16.02
C TYR A 465 24.20 12.39 -14.84
N MET A 466 23.61 11.25 -14.45
CA MET A 466 24.20 10.42 -13.39
C MET A 466 25.57 9.89 -13.82
N ALA A 467 25.70 9.44 -15.07
CA ALA A 467 26.95 8.93 -15.61
C ALA A 467 28.07 9.98 -15.64
N SER A 468 27.76 11.24 -15.96
CA SER A 468 28.75 12.33 -16.00
C SER A 468 29.24 12.76 -14.61
N HIS A 469 28.50 12.40 -13.56
CA HIS A 469 28.82 12.72 -12.17
C HIS A 469 29.31 11.50 -11.38
N MET A 470 29.56 10.37 -12.04
CA MET A 470 30.22 9.22 -11.42
C MET A 470 31.64 9.58 -10.97
N ASP A 471 32.02 9.09 -9.80
CA ASP A 471 33.39 9.20 -9.33
C ASP A 471 34.32 8.19 -10.03
N LYS A 472 35.60 8.17 -9.63
CA LYS A 472 36.62 7.26 -10.19
C LYS A 472 36.38 5.78 -9.83
N LYS A 473 35.44 5.48 -8.94
CA LYS A 473 35.07 4.12 -8.51
C LYS A 473 33.76 3.66 -9.16
N ASP A 474 33.21 4.42 -10.10
CA ASP A 474 31.92 4.18 -10.76
C ASP A 474 30.71 4.32 -9.81
N LEU A 475 30.86 5.12 -8.75
CA LEU A 475 29.80 5.42 -7.79
C LEU A 475 29.18 6.80 -8.07
N PHE A 476 27.85 6.88 -8.01
CA PHE A 476 27.11 8.14 -8.12
C PHE A 476 26.98 8.78 -6.73
N HIS A 477 28.04 9.46 -6.30
CA HIS A 477 28.14 10.18 -5.01
C HIS A 477 28.04 11.69 -5.22
N TYR A 478 26.94 12.15 -5.80
CA TYR A 478 26.80 13.54 -6.21
C TYR A 478 25.40 14.09 -5.95
N GLY A 479 25.35 15.34 -5.48
CA GLY A 479 24.11 16.10 -5.31
C GLY A 479 23.33 15.75 -4.03
N PHE A 480 22.17 16.38 -3.90
CA PHE A 480 21.25 16.12 -2.80
C PHE A 480 20.29 14.97 -3.15
N HIS A 481 19.99 14.13 -2.16
CA HIS A 481 18.98 13.10 -2.27
C HIS A 481 18.04 13.12 -1.06
N PHE A 482 16.73 12.96 -1.30
CA PHE A 482 15.75 12.78 -0.23
C PHE A 482 15.96 11.45 0.52
N GLY A 483 16.34 10.40 -0.21
CA GLY A 483 16.52 9.05 0.33
C GLY A 483 15.17 8.34 0.54
N ASP A 484 15.15 7.36 1.43
CA ASP A 484 13.92 6.62 1.76
C ASP A 484 13.02 7.44 2.69
N TRP A 485 12.42 8.48 2.12
CA TRP A 485 11.65 9.52 2.80
C TRP A 485 10.55 8.95 3.67
N LEU A 486 10.43 9.48 4.90
CA LEU A 486 9.44 9.05 5.89
C LEU A 486 9.55 7.55 6.26
N SER A 487 10.75 6.99 6.19
CA SER A 487 11.03 5.67 6.79
C SER A 487 10.86 5.70 8.31
N TYR A 488 10.46 4.57 8.89
CA TYR A 488 10.21 4.48 10.33
C TYR A 488 11.52 4.31 11.11
N ARG A 489 11.68 5.11 12.17
CA ARG A 489 12.81 5.06 13.12
C ARG A 489 12.30 5.12 14.56
N SER A 490 12.96 4.42 15.49
CA SER A 490 12.72 4.54 16.93
C SER A 490 13.95 5.16 17.65
N PRO A 491 13.78 6.15 18.56
CA PRO A 491 12.55 6.89 18.87
C PRO A 491 12.24 7.97 17.81
N ASP A 492 10.96 8.27 17.63
CA ASP A 492 10.39 9.01 16.49
C ASP A 492 11.16 10.30 16.12
N ASP A 493 11.62 10.33 14.88
CA ASP A 493 12.34 11.43 14.22
C ASP A 493 11.35 12.36 13.47
N ASP A 494 11.76 13.55 13.08
CA ASP A 494 10.94 14.47 12.26
C ASP A 494 10.70 13.97 10.83
N GLY A 495 11.22 12.78 10.50
CA GLY A 495 11.04 12.04 9.26
C GLY A 495 11.93 12.51 8.11
N SER A 496 12.87 13.43 8.36
CA SER A 496 13.78 13.97 7.33
C SER A 496 15.07 13.17 7.13
N ASP A 497 15.42 12.27 8.07
CA ASP A 497 16.61 11.43 8.01
C ASP A 497 16.30 10.02 7.49
N ALA A 498 16.82 9.70 6.30
CA ALA A 498 16.81 8.34 5.79
C ALA A 498 17.80 7.47 6.59
N ILE A 499 17.33 6.38 7.20
CA ILE A 499 18.20 5.41 7.91
C ILE A 499 19.13 4.68 6.93
N THR A 500 18.63 4.43 5.73
CA THR A 500 19.39 3.82 4.65
C THR A 500 20.27 4.87 4.00
N ASP A 501 21.54 4.56 3.76
CA ASP A 501 22.47 5.49 3.12
C ASP A 501 21.91 6.00 1.79
N LYS A 502 21.89 7.32 1.64
CA LYS A 502 21.27 8.00 0.50
C LYS A 502 21.97 7.69 -0.81
N TYR A 503 23.30 7.49 -0.77
CA TYR A 503 24.08 7.16 -1.95
C TYR A 503 24.00 5.67 -2.32
N GLU A 504 23.80 4.79 -1.33
CA GLU A 504 23.43 3.39 -1.57
C GLU A 504 22.11 3.29 -2.36
N ILE A 505 21.10 4.08 -1.95
CA ILE A 505 19.83 4.22 -2.69
C ILE A 505 20.08 4.80 -4.08
N ALA A 506 20.87 5.87 -4.17
CA ALA A 506 21.13 6.54 -5.44
C ALA A 506 21.79 5.62 -6.46
N GLN A 507 22.74 4.79 -6.04
CA GLN A 507 23.39 3.81 -6.91
C GLN A 507 22.42 2.72 -7.38
N CYS A 508 21.48 2.30 -6.52
CA CYS A 508 20.41 1.36 -6.90
C CYS A 508 19.50 1.94 -7.99
N PHE A 509 19.04 3.18 -7.83
CA PHE A 509 18.20 3.86 -8.82
C PHE A 509 18.95 4.17 -10.11
N PHE A 510 20.24 4.49 -10.05
CA PHE A 510 21.08 4.67 -11.24
C PHE A 510 21.13 3.39 -12.09
N ALA A 511 21.33 2.23 -11.45
CA ALA A 511 21.27 0.94 -12.14
C ALA A 511 19.86 0.69 -12.74
N TYR A 512 18.81 0.99 -11.99
CA TYR A 512 17.44 0.78 -12.45
C TYR A 512 17.08 1.66 -13.65
N SER A 513 17.31 2.96 -13.56
CA SER A 513 17.11 3.91 -14.68
C SER A 513 17.92 3.52 -15.92
N THR A 514 19.17 3.09 -15.74
CA THR A 514 20.00 2.58 -16.84
C THR A 514 19.39 1.33 -17.47
N GLN A 515 18.89 0.39 -16.66
CA GLN A 515 18.20 -0.82 -17.13
C GLN A 515 16.92 -0.48 -17.92
N LEU A 516 16.12 0.47 -17.44
CA LEU A 516 14.90 0.91 -18.12
C LEU A 516 15.22 1.61 -19.46
N LEU A 517 16.27 2.43 -19.51
CA LEU A 517 16.74 3.04 -20.75
C LEU A 517 17.19 1.98 -21.77
N ILE A 518 17.96 0.96 -21.34
CA ILE A 518 18.34 -0.17 -22.20
C ILE A 518 17.10 -0.87 -22.75
N ASN A 519 16.09 -1.09 -21.91
CA ASN A 519 14.85 -1.75 -22.33
C ASN A 519 14.08 -0.90 -23.36
N ALA A 520 13.95 0.41 -23.12
CA ALA A 520 13.33 1.32 -24.07
C ALA A 520 14.12 1.40 -25.39
N ALA A 521 15.45 1.43 -25.34
CA ALA A 521 16.32 1.41 -26.50
C ALA A 521 16.07 0.18 -27.37
N LYS A 522 15.94 -1.01 -26.76
CA LYS A 522 15.58 -2.25 -27.47
C LYS A 522 14.21 -2.18 -28.14
N VAL A 523 13.18 -1.69 -27.43
CA VAL A 523 11.82 -1.52 -27.98
C VAL A 523 11.79 -0.53 -29.16
N LEU A 524 12.64 0.50 -29.10
CA LEU A 524 12.75 1.53 -30.13
C LEU A 524 13.74 1.19 -31.26
N GLY A 525 14.48 0.08 -31.17
CA GLY A 525 15.47 -0.34 -32.17
C GLY A 525 16.80 0.42 -32.12
N LYS A 526 17.15 1.00 -30.98
CA LYS A 526 18.40 1.75 -30.75
C LYS A 526 19.50 0.83 -30.18
N SER A 527 19.98 -0.09 -31.01
CA SER A 527 20.88 -1.17 -30.56
C SER A 527 22.24 -0.68 -30.02
N GLU A 528 22.80 0.39 -30.60
CA GLU A 528 24.08 0.96 -30.15
C GLU A 528 23.97 1.53 -28.73
N ASP A 529 22.93 2.34 -28.46
CA ASP A 529 22.64 2.83 -27.11
C ASP A 529 22.47 1.66 -26.13
N ALA A 530 21.70 0.64 -26.51
CA ALA A 530 21.49 -0.54 -25.67
C ALA A 530 22.82 -1.23 -25.32
N GLU A 531 23.75 -1.40 -26.26
CA GLU A 531 25.06 -2.00 -25.99
C GLU A 531 25.90 -1.13 -25.05
N ASN A 532 25.98 0.18 -25.31
CA ASN A 532 26.76 1.12 -24.51
C ASN A 532 26.26 1.20 -23.06
N TYR A 533 24.95 1.30 -22.86
CA TYR A 533 24.38 1.35 -21.52
C TYR A 533 24.44 0.00 -20.79
N ASN A 534 24.48 -1.15 -21.49
CA ASN A 534 24.76 -2.44 -20.83
C ASN A 534 26.17 -2.49 -20.22
N LYS A 535 27.17 -1.91 -20.89
CA LYS A 535 28.54 -1.78 -20.35
C LYS A 535 28.55 -0.88 -19.11
N LEU A 536 27.81 0.23 -19.15
CA LEU A 536 27.63 1.11 -17.99
C LEU A 536 26.95 0.39 -16.83
N LEU A 537 25.81 -0.29 -17.06
CA LEU A 537 25.07 -1.01 -16.04
C LEU A 537 25.94 -2.06 -15.32
N SER A 538 26.78 -2.77 -16.07
CA SER A 538 27.70 -3.76 -15.51
C SER A 538 28.70 -3.12 -14.53
N ARG A 539 29.22 -1.94 -14.86
CA ARG A 539 30.12 -1.17 -13.98
C ARG A 539 29.40 -0.68 -12.73
N ILE A 540 28.20 -0.09 -12.88
CA ILE A 540 27.38 0.41 -11.77
C ILE A 540 27.14 -0.70 -10.73
N LYS A 541 26.72 -1.90 -11.18
CA LYS A 541 26.46 -3.04 -10.29
C LYS A 541 27.72 -3.58 -9.63
N ALA A 542 28.83 -3.66 -10.37
CA ALA A 542 30.11 -4.08 -9.80
C ALA A 542 30.61 -3.12 -8.72
N ALA A 543 30.46 -1.81 -8.94
CA ALA A 543 30.79 -0.78 -7.96
C ALA A 543 29.91 -0.87 -6.71
N TYR A 544 28.60 -1.07 -6.88
CA TYR A 544 27.67 -1.25 -5.76
C TYR A 544 28.07 -2.43 -4.87
N VAL A 545 28.31 -3.60 -5.46
CA VAL A 545 28.72 -4.80 -4.71
C VAL A 545 30.03 -4.56 -3.96
N LYS A 546 30.98 -3.86 -4.57
CA LYS A 546 32.28 -3.56 -3.96
C LYS A 546 32.18 -2.60 -2.78
N GLU A 547 31.32 -1.58 -2.88
CA GLU A 547 31.19 -0.53 -1.86
C GLU A 547 30.24 -0.93 -0.73
N TYR A 548 29.10 -1.53 -1.05
CA TYR A 548 27.97 -1.66 -0.13
C TYR A 548 27.70 -3.09 0.36
N MET A 549 28.37 -4.12 -0.19
CA MET A 549 28.21 -5.50 0.26
C MET A 549 29.46 -6.01 0.97
N THR A 550 29.29 -6.56 2.17
CA THR A 550 30.37 -7.22 2.90
C THR A 550 30.78 -8.53 2.23
N SER A 551 31.96 -9.06 2.59
CA SER A 551 32.39 -10.39 2.14
C SER A 551 31.45 -11.53 2.56
N SER A 552 30.67 -11.34 3.63
CA SER A 552 29.63 -12.27 4.08
C SER A 552 28.28 -12.09 3.38
N GLY A 553 28.15 -11.12 2.47
CA GLY A 553 26.92 -10.86 1.71
C GLY A 553 25.88 -9.99 2.42
N ARG A 554 26.22 -9.36 3.57
CA ARG A 554 25.35 -8.37 4.24
C ARG A 554 25.52 -7.00 3.59
N LEU A 555 24.46 -6.21 3.58
CA LEU A 555 24.53 -4.84 3.08
C LEU A 555 24.95 -3.86 4.18
N MET A 556 25.64 -2.80 3.78
CA MET A 556 26.20 -1.77 4.68
C MET A 556 25.13 -1.14 5.57
N SER A 557 24.03 -0.63 5.00
CA SER A 557 22.96 -0.01 5.79
C SER A 557 22.17 -1.06 6.60
N ASN A 558 22.11 -2.30 6.12
CA ASN A 558 21.40 -3.42 6.77
C ASN A 558 19.96 -3.07 7.20
N THR A 559 19.24 -2.29 6.38
CA THR A 559 17.84 -1.89 6.57
C THR A 559 16.92 -2.68 5.64
N GLN A 560 15.60 -2.67 5.90
CA GLN A 560 14.61 -3.24 4.97
C GLN A 560 14.77 -2.64 3.57
N THR A 561 14.88 -1.32 3.45
CA THR A 561 14.99 -0.64 2.15
C THR A 561 16.26 -0.99 1.38
N ALA A 562 17.42 -1.09 2.05
CA ALA A 562 18.66 -1.51 1.41
C ALA A 562 18.50 -2.87 0.73
N TYR A 563 17.98 -3.86 1.48
CA TYR A 563 17.74 -5.19 0.94
C TYR A 563 16.67 -5.20 -0.15
N VAL A 564 15.57 -4.47 0.05
CA VAL A 564 14.48 -4.39 -0.92
C VAL A 564 14.96 -3.83 -2.25
N LEU A 565 15.66 -2.70 -2.28
CA LEU A 565 16.12 -2.09 -3.53
C LEU A 565 17.20 -2.94 -4.21
N ALA A 566 18.15 -3.48 -3.44
CA ALA A 566 19.20 -4.34 -3.98
C ALA A 566 18.62 -5.62 -4.63
N LEU A 567 17.57 -6.20 -4.04
CA LEU A 567 16.88 -7.37 -4.57
C LEU A 567 15.94 -7.04 -5.73
N GLN A 568 15.22 -5.91 -5.65
CA GLN A 568 14.28 -5.49 -6.68
C GLN A 568 15.00 -5.14 -7.98
N PHE A 569 16.13 -4.44 -7.91
CA PHE A 569 16.90 -3.98 -9.09
C PHE A 569 18.04 -4.96 -9.46
N ASP A 570 18.06 -6.13 -8.84
CA ASP A 570 19.00 -7.22 -9.12
C ASP A 570 20.47 -6.75 -9.02
N MET A 571 20.78 -5.99 -7.97
CA MET A 571 22.10 -5.39 -7.72
C MET A 571 23.13 -6.43 -7.27
N LEU A 572 22.67 -7.52 -6.63
CA LEU A 572 23.53 -8.54 -6.04
C LEU A 572 23.82 -9.68 -7.03
N PRO A 573 24.98 -10.36 -6.90
CA PRO A 573 25.22 -11.63 -7.59
C PRO A 573 24.11 -12.64 -7.26
N GLU A 574 23.74 -13.48 -8.22
CA GLU A 574 22.59 -14.40 -8.11
C GLU A 574 22.66 -15.29 -6.86
N GLN A 575 23.84 -15.82 -6.56
CA GLN A 575 24.09 -16.68 -5.41
C GLN A 575 23.86 -16.01 -4.05
N ASN A 576 23.89 -14.67 -3.98
CA ASN A 576 23.73 -13.92 -2.72
C ASN A 576 22.28 -13.48 -2.47
N ARG A 577 21.40 -13.53 -3.47
CA ARG A 577 20.06 -12.94 -3.37
C ARG A 577 19.15 -13.67 -2.38
N ALA A 578 19.24 -15.00 -2.30
CA ALA A 578 18.44 -15.77 -1.35
C ALA A 578 18.79 -15.44 0.12
N ASP A 579 20.08 -15.30 0.42
CA ASP A 579 20.54 -14.91 1.76
C ASP A 579 20.17 -13.46 2.10
N ALA A 580 20.29 -12.53 1.14
CA ALA A 580 19.83 -11.15 1.32
C ALA A 580 18.31 -11.07 1.60
N ALA A 581 17.50 -11.89 0.92
CA ALA A 581 16.06 -11.99 1.21
C ALA A 581 15.80 -12.57 2.61
N LYS A 582 16.61 -13.53 3.06
CA LYS A 582 16.56 -14.03 4.43
C LYS A 582 16.89 -12.94 5.46
N TYR A 583 17.93 -12.13 5.22
CA TYR A 583 18.28 -11.01 6.10
C TYR A 583 17.17 -9.95 6.17
N LEU A 584 16.50 -9.65 5.06
CA LEU A 584 15.30 -8.81 5.04
C LEU A 584 14.21 -9.36 5.95
N VAL A 585 13.91 -10.66 5.84
CA VAL A 585 12.89 -11.31 6.69
C VAL A 585 13.30 -11.28 8.16
N GLU A 586 14.56 -11.59 8.48
CA GLU A 586 15.09 -11.50 9.85
C GLU A 586 14.94 -10.09 10.43
N ASP A 587 15.16 -9.05 9.62
CA ASP A 587 14.96 -7.66 10.04
C ASP A 587 13.48 -7.34 10.30
N ILE A 588 12.57 -7.74 9.40
CA ILE A 588 11.12 -7.61 9.60
C ILE A 588 10.68 -8.29 10.91
N ARG A 589 11.16 -9.52 11.16
CA ARG A 589 10.83 -10.25 12.39
C ARG A 589 11.41 -9.56 13.64
N ARG A 590 12.60 -8.93 13.54
CA ARG A 590 13.18 -8.13 14.62
C ARG A 590 12.34 -6.92 14.98
N TYR A 591 11.73 -6.28 13.98
CA TYR A 591 10.73 -5.22 14.15
C TYR A 591 9.32 -5.76 14.46
N LYS A 592 9.23 -6.99 14.99
CA LYS A 592 7.97 -7.63 15.40
C LYS A 592 6.92 -7.64 14.29
N ASP A 593 7.36 -7.97 13.08
CA ASP A 593 6.50 -8.06 11.90
C ASP A 593 5.91 -6.72 11.44
N HIS A 594 6.72 -5.67 11.51
CA HIS A 594 6.39 -4.35 11.00
C HIS A 594 7.35 -3.94 9.89
N LEU A 595 6.82 -3.16 8.97
CA LEU A 595 7.61 -2.49 7.95
C LEU A 595 8.40 -1.35 8.59
N THR A 596 9.57 -1.05 8.04
CA THR A 596 10.35 0.15 8.42
C THR A 596 10.66 1.06 7.23
N THR A 597 10.14 0.71 6.05
CA THR A 597 10.39 1.37 4.78
C THR A 597 9.67 2.72 4.64
N GLY A 598 10.33 3.63 3.95
CA GLY A 598 9.79 4.91 3.48
C GLY A 598 9.25 4.81 2.05
N PHE A 599 9.22 5.94 1.34
CA PHE A 599 8.60 6.04 0.01
C PHE A 599 9.25 5.15 -1.06
N LEU A 600 10.55 4.88 -0.95
CA LEU A 600 11.29 4.15 -1.98
C LEU A 600 11.35 2.65 -1.71
N GLY A 601 11.37 2.23 -0.43
CA GLY A 601 11.31 0.82 -0.07
C GLY A 601 9.90 0.21 -0.15
N THR A 602 8.88 0.95 0.29
CA THR A 602 7.51 0.44 0.47
C THR A 602 6.88 -0.13 -0.81
N PRO A 603 7.01 0.49 -2.01
CA PRO A 603 6.39 -0.01 -3.24
C PRO A 603 6.85 -1.41 -3.63
N TYR A 604 8.07 -1.79 -3.26
CA TYR A 604 8.69 -3.04 -3.70
C TYR A 604 8.74 -4.12 -2.62
N LEU A 605 8.58 -3.76 -1.34
CA LEU A 605 8.77 -4.65 -0.18
C LEU A 605 8.02 -5.99 -0.33
N CYS A 606 6.70 -5.94 -0.54
CA CYS A 606 5.89 -7.16 -0.64
C CYS A 606 6.16 -7.94 -1.94
N HIS A 607 6.51 -7.24 -3.03
CA HIS A 607 6.89 -7.88 -4.30
C HIS A 607 8.19 -8.67 -4.15
N VAL A 608 9.21 -8.09 -3.52
CA VAL A 608 10.48 -8.75 -3.22
C VAL A 608 10.27 -9.97 -2.32
N LEU A 609 9.55 -9.81 -1.21
CA LEU A 609 9.22 -10.93 -0.32
C LEU A 609 8.55 -12.08 -1.09
N SER A 610 7.57 -11.76 -1.93
CA SER A 610 6.85 -12.77 -2.73
C SER A 610 7.74 -13.42 -3.80
N ARG A 611 8.60 -12.64 -4.46
CA ARG A 611 9.56 -13.13 -5.48
C ARG A 611 10.51 -14.18 -4.89
N PHE A 612 10.91 -14.00 -3.62
CA PHE A 612 11.84 -14.90 -2.93
C PHE A 612 11.14 -15.96 -2.04
N GLY A 613 9.83 -16.17 -2.21
CA GLY A 613 9.09 -17.24 -1.56
C GLY A 613 8.55 -16.92 -0.16
N TYR A 614 8.76 -15.70 0.34
CA TYR A 614 8.29 -15.21 1.65
C TYR A 614 6.93 -14.48 1.54
N SER A 615 5.99 -15.05 0.78
CA SER A 615 4.67 -14.43 0.59
C SER A 615 3.85 -14.39 1.89
N ASP A 616 4.11 -15.33 2.81
CA ASP A 616 3.58 -15.35 4.18
C ASP A 616 3.98 -14.10 4.95
N VAL A 617 5.24 -13.66 4.83
CA VAL A 617 5.75 -12.42 5.45
C VAL A 617 5.10 -11.21 4.80
N ALA A 618 4.93 -11.21 3.47
CA ALA A 618 4.25 -10.12 2.76
C ALA A 618 2.79 -9.95 3.24
N TYR A 619 2.05 -11.05 3.35
CA TYR A 619 0.72 -11.03 3.96
C TYR A 619 0.76 -10.63 5.44
N THR A 620 1.82 -11.01 6.15
CA THR A 620 2.03 -10.61 7.53
C THR A 620 2.14 -9.09 7.67
N LEU A 621 2.83 -8.43 6.75
CA LEU A 621 2.91 -6.98 6.73
C LEU A 621 1.60 -6.34 6.27
N LEU A 622 0.98 -6.86 5.21
CA LEU A 622 -0.25 -6.31 4.64
C LEU A 622 -1.41 -6.29 5.63
N THR A 623 -1.54 -7.33 6.47
CA THR A 623 -2.61 -7.40 7.47
C THR A 623 -2.15 -7.11 8.90
N GLN A 624 -0.95 -6.54 9.08
CA GLN A 624 -0.54 -5.93 10.34
C GLN A 624 -1.42 -4.72 10.62
N ASP A 625 -1.89 -4.58 11.86
CA ASP A 625 -2.87 -3.54 12.22
C ASP A 625 -2.45 -2.66 13.40
N THR A 626 -1.22 -2.86 13.89
CA THR A 626 -0.52 -1.98 14.83
C THR A 626 0.50 -1.08 14.12
N TYR A 627 0.86 0.05 14.74
CA TYR A 627 1.81 1.00 14.18
C TYR A 627 3.26 0.44 14.17
N PRO A 628 4.03 0.64 13.08
CA PRO A 628 3.66 1.16 11.76
C PRO A 628 3.08 0.09 10.81
N SER A 629 1.95 0.38 10.16
CA SER A 629 1.34 -0.49 9.14
C SER A 629 0.32 0.25 8.28
N TRP A 630 -0.12 -0.36 7.17
CA TRP A 630 -1.20 0.17 6.34
C TRP A 630 -2.57 0.13 7.02
N LEU A 631 -2.85 -0.88 7.86
CA LEU A 631 -4.16 -1.02 8.50
C LEU A 631 -4.28 -0.22 9.80
N TYR A 632 -3.17 0.28 10.35
CA TYR A 632 -3.21 1.21 11.48
C TYR A 632 -4.00 2.49 11.14
N PRO A 633 -3.70 3.27 10.08
CA PRO A 633 -4.53 4.41 9.67
C PRO A 633 -5.99 4.04 9.41
N VAL A 634 -6.25 2.88 8.81
CA VAL A 634 -7.60 2.39 8.55
C VAL A 634 -8.38 2.22 9.86
N LYS A 635 -7.77 1.61 10.90
CA LYS A 635 -8.37 1.48 12.23
C LYS A 635 -8.57 2.82 12.94
N MET A 636 -7.76 3.82 12.61
CA MET A 636 -7.90 5.20 13.09
C MET A 636 -8.97 6.00 12.32
N GLY A 637 -9.66 5.40 11.35
CA GLY A 637 -10.75 6.03 10.60
C GLY A 637 -10.31 6.78 9.34
N ALA A 638 -9.10 6.52 8.84
CA ALA A 638 -8.63 7.05 7.56
C ALA A 638 -9.55 6.63 6.41
N THR A 639 -9.82 7.56 5.50
CA THR A 639 -10.60 7.34 4.26
C THR A 639 -9.78 7.62 3.00
N THR A 640 -8.50 7.90 3.18
CA THR A 640 -7.44 8.17 2.21
C THR A 640 -6.14 7.63 2.79
N ILE A 641 -5.08 7.57 1.99
CA ILE A 641 -3.74 7.22 2.48
C ILE A 641 -3.10 8.47 3.11
N TRP A 642 -2.38 8.30 4.22
CA TRP A 642 -1.69 9.39 4.92
C TRP A 642 -0.27 9.55 4.41
N GLU A 643 0.30 10.75 4.54
CA GLU A 643 1.69 11.05 4.20
C GLU A 643 2.68 10.33 5.13
N ARG A 644 2.32 10.20 6.42
CA ARG A 644 3.10 9.51 7.44
C ARG A 644 2.38 8.27 7.95
N TRP A 645 3.15 7.24 8.32
CA TRP A 645 2.63 6.05 8.99
C TRP A 645 1.87 6.36 10.29
N ASP A 646 2.25 7.44 10.98
CA ASP A 646 1.69 7.92 12.24
C ASP A 646 1.12 9.35 12.15
N GLY A 647 0.50 9.72 11.01
CA GLY A 647 -0.12 11.04 10.88
C GLY A 647 -1.03 11.39 12.07
N ILE A 648 -1.73 10.37 12.60
CA ILE A 648 -2.20 10.31 13.99
C ILE A 648 -1.35 9.29 14.76
N LYS A 649 -0.71 9.71 15.84
CA LYS A 649 0.12 8.88 16.72
C LYS A 649 -0.73 7.93 17.56
N THR A 650 -0.10 6.92 18.15
CA THR A 650 -0.79 5.88 18.95
C THR A 650 -1.46 6.42 20.21
N ASP A 651 -1.08 7.61 20.68
CA ASP A 651 -1.70 8.31 21.80
C ASP A 651 -2.84 9.26 21.36
N GLY A 652 -3.16 9.29 20.07
CA GLY A 652 -4.18 10.14 19.46
C GLY A 652 -3.74 11.58 19.16
N THR A 653 -2.50 11.96 19.47
CA THR A 653 -1.94 13.26 19.05
C THR A 653 -1.49 13.21 17.59
N PHE A 654 -1.20 14.36 16.98
CA PHE A 654 -0.75 14.42 15.60
C PHE A 654 0.78 14.49 15.48
N GLN A 655 1.28 14.08 14.33
CA GLN A 655 2.63 14.42 13.87
C GLN A 655 2.79 15.93 13.62
N THR A 656 4.04 16.35 13.38
CA THR A 656 4.41 17.77 13.17
C THR A 656 3.49 18.51 12.21
N THR A 657 3.09 19.73 12.57
CA THR A 657 2.22 20.59 11.74
C THR A 657 2.90 21.03 10.43
N ARG A 658 4.23 20.97 10.36
CA ARG A 658 5.01 21.35 9.16
C ARG A 658 4.77 20.43 7.97
N MET A 659 4.55 19.13 8.21
CA MET A 659 4.42 18.12 7.14
C MET A 659 3.66 16.91 7.65
N ASN A 660 2.33 16.98 7.60
CA ASN A 660 1.44 15.90 8.02
C ASN A 660 0.09 15.95 7.26
N SER A 661 0.11 15.52 6.00
CA SER A 661 -1.11 15.36 5.18
C SER A 661 -1.83 14.04 5.49
N PHE A 662 -3.16 14.10 5.48
CA PHE A 662 -4.01 12.92 5.57
C PHE A 662 -4.52 12.44 4.20
N ASN A 663 -3.95 12.95 3.10
CA ASN A 663 -4.30 12.57 1.73
C ASN A 663 -3.08 12.62 0.80
N HIS A 664 -2.34 11.51 0.78
CA HIS A 664 -1.10 11.34 0.05
C HIS A 664 -1.01 9.92 -0.47
N TYR A 665 -0.79 9.69 -1.77
CA TYR A 665 -0.95 8.34 -2.35
C TYR A 665 0.27 7.43 -2.26
N ALA A 666 1.45 7.93 -1.85
CA ALA A 666 2.72 7.20 -1.95
C ALA A 666 2.67 5.79 -1.33
N TYR A 667 2.23 5.67 -0.07
CA TYR A 667 2.09 4.36 0.60
C TYR A 667 0.91 3.51 0.08
N GLY A 668 0.04 4.11 -0.74
CA GLY A 668 -0.97 3.39 -1.50
C GLY A 668 -0.39 2.50 -2.61
N ALA A 669 0.92 2.59 -2.88
CA ALA A 669 1.63 1.73 -3.83
C ALA A 669 1.47 0.22 -3.55
N ILE A 670 1.12 -0.17 -2.31
CA ILE A 670 0.77 -1.56 -1.95
C ILE A 670 -0.40 -2.12 -2.77
N GLY A 671 -1.25 -1.25 -3.34
CA GLY A 671 -2.34 -1.66 -4.22
C GLY A 671 -1.84 -2.51 -5.40
N ASP A 672 -0.67 -2.18 -5.96
CA ASP A 672 -0.05 -2.96 -7.03
C ASP A 672 0.12 -4.45 -6.64
N TRP A 673 0.68 -4.69 -5.45
CA TRP A 673 0.84 -6.04 -4.93
C TRP A 673 -0.51 -6.74 -4.69
N MET A 674 -1.53 -6.00 -4.23
CA MET A 674 -2.87 -6.56 -4.05
C MET A 674 -3.46 -7.05 -5.38
N TYR A 675 -3.31 -6.29 -6.47
CA TYR A 675 -3.75 -6.74 -7.79
C TYR A 675 -2.88 -7.89 -8.34
N GLN A 676 -1.55 -7.74 -8.29
CA GLN A 676 -0.64 -8.68 -8.94
C GLN A 676 -0.47 -10.01 -8.19
N ASN A 677 -0.56 -10.02 -6.87
CA ASN A 677 -0.24 -11.20 -6.06
C ASN A 677 -1.47 -11.79 -5.40
N VAL A 678 -2.38 -10.98 -4.84
CA VAL A 678 -3.61 -11.51 -4.23
C VAL A 678 -4.58 -11.96 -5.32
N LEU A 679 -4.85 -11.13 -6.33
CA LEU A 679 -5.67 -11.55 -7.48
C LEU A 679 -4.84 -12.33 -8.51
N GLY A 680 -3.53 -12.13 -8.55
CA GLY A 680 -2.66 -12.81 -9.49
C GLY A 680 -2.57 -12.18 -10.88
N ILE A 681 -3.15 -11.00 -11.11
CA ILE A 681 -3.23 -10.40 -12.45
C ILE A 681 -1.89 -9.72 -12.78
N GLN A 682 -1.08 -10.37 -13.60
CA GLN A 682 0.29 -9.94 -13.91
C GLN A 682 0.51 -9.78 -15.42
N ILE A 683 1.48 -8.93 -15.76
CA ILE A 683 1.90 -8.69 -17.15
C ILE A 683 2.87 -9.81 -17.54
N GLY A 684 2.51 -10.61 -18.55
CA GLY A 684 3.45 -11.54 -19.20
C GLY A 684 4.14 -10.93 -20.43
N GLU A 685 3.46 -10.00 -21.11
CA GLU A 685 4.00 -9.19 -22.20
C GLU A 685 3.31 -7.82 -22.21
N ALA A 686 4.04 -6.77 -22.58
CA ALA A 686 3.57 -5.38 -22.56
C ALA A 686 2.18 -5.19 -23.21
N GLY A 687 1.34 -4.37 -22.59
CA GLY A 687 -0.06 -4.18 -22.99
C GLY A 687 -0.97 -5.35 -22.65
N TYR A 688 -0.54 -6.26 -21.76
CA TYR A 688 -1.23 -7.52 -21.43
C TYR A 688 -1.52 -8.40 -22.66
N LYS A 689 -0.64 -8.38 -23.67
CA LYS A 689 -0.74 -9.30 -24.82
C LYS A 689 -0.64 -10.77 -24.40
N LYS A 690 0.24 -11.02 -23.43
CA LYS A 690 0.29 -12.24 -22.63
C LYS A 690 0.04 -11.88 -21.19
N ILE A 691 -0.85 -12.64 -20.56
CA ILE A 691 -1.30 -12.41 -19.19
C ILE A 691 -0.75 -13.55 -18.34
N ILE A 692 -0.32 -13.23 -17.12
CA ILE A 692 -0.05 -14.24 -16.10
C ILE A 692 -1.17 -14.11 -15.07
N ILE A 693 -1.82 -15.23 -14.74
CA ILE A 693 -2.75 -15.31 -13.61
C ILE A 693 -2.12 -16.21 -12.55
N LYS A 694 -1.57 -15.62 -11.49
CA LYS A 694 -0.88 -16.35 -10.41
C LYS A 694 -1.31 -15.84 -9.04
N PRO A 695 -2.53 -16.16 -8.60
CA PRO A 695 -3.00 -15.77 -7.27
C PRO A 695 -2.20 -16.52 -6.20
N ILE A 696 -1.75 -15.79 -5.19
CA ILE A 696 -1.12 -16.32 -4.00
C ILE A 696 -2.18 -16.31 -2.90
N ILE A 697 -2.41 -17.46 -2.27
CA ILE A 697 -3.35 -17.58 -1.15
C ILE A 697 -2.57 -17.40 0.15
N GLY A 698 -3.04 -16.55 1.07
CA GLY A 698 -2.33 -16.32 2.33
C GLY A 698 -3.17 -15.72 3.46
N ARG A 699 -2.63 -15.88 4.68
CA ARG A 699 -3.01 -15.27 5.98
C ARG A 699 -4.51 -15.03 6.16
N GLY A 700 -5.29 -16.10 6.29
CA GLY A 700 -6.69 -16.05 6.72
C GLY A 700 -7.68 -15.47 5.70
N LEU A 701 -7.24 -15.14 4.47
CA LEU A 701 -8.17 -14.81 3.40
C LEU A 701 -8.88 -16.06 2.89
N SER A 702 -10.21 -16.04 2.93
CA SER A 702 -11.06 -17.14 2.44
C SER A 702 -11.52 -16.93 0.99
N TRP A 703 -11.45 -15.70 0.48
CA TRP A 703 -11.68 -15.40 -0.92
C TRP A 703 -11.10 -14.03 -1.29
N ALA A 704 -10.78 -13.87 -2.58
CA ALA A 704 -10.53 -12.57 -3.20
C ALA A 704 -11.03 -12.57 -4.65
N LYS A 705 -11.54 -11.45 -5.12
CA LYS A 705 -12.02 -11.26 -6.49
C LYS A 705 -11.71 -9.86 -6.99
N GLY A 706 -11.47 -9.74 -8.28
CA GLY A 706 -11.27 -8.45 -8.90
C GLY A 706 -11.05 -8.55 -10.39
N SER A 707 -10.87 -7.39 -11.01
CA SER A 707 -10.66 -7.29 -12.45
C SER A 707 -9.84 -6.07 -12.81
N TYR A 708 -9.25 -6.13 -14.01
CA TYR A 708 -8.56 -5.03 -14.66
C TYR A 708 -9.02 -4.92 -16.11
N LEU A 709 -9.42 -3.73 -16.53
CA LEU A 709 -9.78 -3.41 -17.91
C LEU A 709 -8.53 -2.96 -18.66
N SER A 710 -7.86 -3.92 -19.30
CA SER A 710 -6.72 -3.65 -20.19
C SER A 710 -7.15 -3.05 -21.53
N ALA A 711 -6.19 -2.61 -22.33
CA ALA A 711 -6.42 -2.17 -23.72
C ALA A 711 -7.08 -3.24 -24.59
N ASN A 712 -6.91 -4.53 -24.26
CA ASN A 712 -7.51 -5.65 -24.99
C ASN A 712 -8.89 -6.06 -24.44
N GLY A 713 -9.32 -5.50 -23.30
CA GLY A 713 -10.56 -5.84 -22.62
C GLY A 713 -10.34 -6.30 -21.18
N LYS A 714 -11.42 -6.79 -20.57
CA LYS A 714 -11.45 -7.15 -19.15
C LYS A 714 -10.68 -8.44 -18.88
N ILE A 715 -9.81 -8.39 -17.87
CA ILE A 715 -9.12 -9.51 -17.25
C ILE A 715 -9.71 -9.65 -15.85
N SER A 716 -10.21 -10.82 -15.44
CA SER A 716 -10.64 -11.03 -14.05
C SER A 716 -10.04 -12.27 -13.44
N SER A 717 -9.85 -12.21 -12.13
CA SER A 717 -9.42 -13.34 -11.31
C SER A 717 -10.21 -13.32 -10.01
N SER A 718 -10.79 -14.47 -9.68
CA SER A 718 -11.59 -14.67 -8.46
C SER A 718 -11.28 -16.04 -7.91
N TRP A 719 -10.88 -16.13 -6.64
CA TRP A 719 -10.65 -17.39 -5.97
C TRP A 719 -11.39 -17.48 -4.65
N LYS A 720 -11.77 -18.70 -4.27
CA LYS A 720 -12.39 -19.03 -2.99
C LYS A 720 -11.77 -20.28 -2.39
N LEU A 721 -11.39 -20.21 -1.12
CA LEU A 721 -10.85 -21.32 -0.35
C LEU A 721 -11.98 -21.98 0.46
N THR A 722 -12.15 -23.29 0.31
CA THR A 722 -13.05 -24.13 1.12
C THR A 722 -12.30 -25.36 1.60
N GLY A 723 -12.00 -25.42 2.91
CA GLY A 723 -11.03 -26.39 3.42
C GLY A 723 -9.66 -26.15 2.81
N ASN A 724 -9.09 -27.16 2.14
CA ASN A 724 -7.83 -27.06 1.40
C ASN A 724 -8.04 -26.91 -0.13
N ILE A 725 -9.28 -26.75 -0.59
CA ILE A 725 -9.60 -26.64 -2.03
C ILE A 725 -9.74 -25.18 -2.40
N VAL A 726 -9.11 -24.77 -3.49
CA VAL A 726 -9.23 -23.42 -4.07
C VAL A 726 -10.00 -23.49 -5.38
N ASP A 727 -11.19 -22.92 -5.43
CA ASP A 727 -11.92 -22.70 -6.68
C ASP A 727 -11.43 -21.38 -7.29
N LEU A 728 -10.87 -21.41 -8.51
CA LEU A 728 -10.34 -20.24 -9.23
C LEU A 728 -11.14 -20.04 -10.54
N GLU A 729 -11.73 -18.86 -10.70
CA GLU A 729 -12.39 -18.40 -11.93
C GLU A 729 -11.61 -17.25 -12.55
N VAL A 730 -11.36 -17.34 -13.86
CA VAL A 730 -10.64 -16.32 -14.62
C VAL A 730 -11.37 -15.97 -15.91
N GLU A 731 -11.30 -14.70 -16.32
CA GLU A 731 -11.84 -14.20 -17.59
C GLU A 731 -10.70 -13.55 -18.38
N ILE A 732 -10.45 -14.04 -19.60
CA ILE A 732 -9.36 -13.59 -20.48
C ILE A 732 -9.94 -12.92 -21.73
N PRO A 733 -9.51 -11.70 -22.08
CA PRO A 733 -10.09 -10.96 -23.20
C PRO A 733 -9.66 -11.51 -24.57
N SER A 734 -10.46 -11.20 -25.59
CA SER A 734 -10.17 -11.57 -26.98
C SER A 734 -8.82 -10.99 -27.46
N GLY A 735 -8.11 -11.72 -28.32
CA GLY A 735 -6.81 -11.29 -28.87
C GLY A 735 -5.63 -11.44 -27.90
N THR A 736 -5.85 -12.00 -26.71
CA THR A 736 -4.79 -12.27 -25.72
C THR A 736 -4.69 -13.75 -25.38
N SER A 737 -3.65 -14.13 -24.63
CA SER A 737 -3.48 -15.46 -24.07
C SER A 737 -3.01 -15.34 -22.61
N ALA A 738 -3.28 -16.37 -21.80
CA ALA A 738 -2.87 -16.37 -20.40
C ALA A 738 -2.16 -17.66 -19.97
N GLU A 739 -1.21 -17.50 -19.06
CA GLU A 739 -0.63 -18.58 -18.25
C GLU A 739 -1.25 -18.54 -16.85
N VAL A 740 -2.08 -19.54 -16.54
CA VAL A 740 -2.79 -19.65 -15.27
C VAL A 740 -2.05 -20.61 -14.34
N TRP A 741 -1.49 -20.08 -13.26
CA TRP A 741 -0.87 -20.82 -12.18
C TRP A 741 -1.93 -21.14 -11.12
N VAL A 742 -2.58 -22.29 -11.28
CA VAL A 742 -3.57 -22.77 -10.32
C VAL A 742 -2.89 -23.02 -8.97
N PRO A 743 -3.42 -22.52 -7.83
CA PRO A 743 -2.82 -22.76 -6.51
C PRO A 743 -2.55 -24.23 -6.23
N GLY A 744 -1.33 -24.54 -5.79
CA GLY A 744 -0.85 -25.91 -5.54
C GLY A 744 -0.29 -26.63 -6.78
N ALA A 745 -0.48 -26.11 -7.99
CA ALA A 745 0.10 -26.69 -9.20
C ALA A 745 1.57 -26.27 -9.39
N SER A 746 2.40 -27.20 -9.90
CA SER A 746 3.82 -26.97 -10.17
C SER A 746 4.10 -26.32 -11.53
N LYS A 747 3.10 -26.26 -12.42
CA LYS A 747 3.20 -25.71 -13.78
C LYS A 747 1.95 -24.91 -14.13
N PRO A 748 2.06 -23.88 -14.99
CA PRO A 748 0.90 -23.13 -15.45
C PRO A 748 0.10 -23.90 -16.52
N VAL A 749 -1.18 -23.57 -16.64
CA VAL A 749 -2.06 -23.97 -17.73
C VAL A 749 -2.18 -22.81 -18.71
N LYS A 750 -1.93 -23.07 -20.00
CA LYS A 750 -2.13 -22.07 -21.06
C LYS A 750 -3.59 -22.03 -21.48
N VAL A 751 -4.19 -20.85 -21.52
CA VAL A 751 -5.57 -20.65 -21.96
C VAL A 751 -5.68 -19.50 -22.97
N GLY A 752 -6.65 -19.62 -23.87
CA GLY A 752 -7.07 -18.54 -24.76
C GLY A 752 -8.17 -17.66 -24.17
N PRO A 753 -8.79 -16.78 -24.97
CA PRO A 753 -9.90 -15.94 -24.54
C PRO A 753 -11.10 -16.74 -24.01
N GLY A 754 -11.84 -16.14 -23.08
CA GLY A 754 -13.04 -16.73 -22.48
C GLY A 754 -12.97 -16.86 -20.97
N ARG A 755 -13.98 -17.52 -20.39
CA ARG A 755 -14.05 -17.81 -18.96
C ARG A 755 -13.57 -19.22 -18.69
N HIS A 756 -12.71 -19.37 -17.68
CA HIS A 756 -12.11 -20.64 -17.31
C HIS A 756 -12.26 -20.84 -15.80
N GLN A 757 -12.48 -22.09 -15.39
CA GLN A 757 -12.60 -22.49 -14.00
C GLN A 757 -11.59 -23.59 -13.69
N PHE A 758 -10.95 -23.47 -12.54
CA PHE A 758 -9.93 -24.41 -12.07
C PHE A 758 -10.20 -24.78 -10.61
N LYS A 759 -9.78 -25.99 -10.25
CA LYS A 759 -9.70 -26.43 -8.85
C LYS A 759 -8.24 -26.64 -8.49
N GLY A 760 -7.77 -25.86 -7.54
CA GLY A 760 -6.45 -25.95 -6.93
C GLY A 760 -6.52 -26.49 -5.51
N SER A 761 -5.36 -26.53 -4.87
CA SER A 761 -5.22 -26.88 -3.46
C SER A 761 -4.36 -25.86 -2.74
N TYR A 762 -4.72 -25.54 -1.51
CA TYR A 762 -3.91 -24.76 -0.60
C TYR A 762 -3.51 -25.63 0.59
N ASN A 763 -2.23 -25.98 0.66
CA ASN A 763 -1.64 -26.59 1.85
C ASN A 763 -1.04 -25.46 2.66
N ASN A 764 -1.69 -25.08 3.77
CA ASN A 764 -1.20 -24.01 4.63
C ASN A 764 0.20 -24.40 5.17
N PRO A 765 1.26 -23.64 4.87
CA PRO A 765 2.56 -23.87 5.51
C PRO A 765 2.56 -23.45 6.99
N GLU A 766 1.60 -22.63 7.42
CA GLU A 766 1.37 -22.35 8.83
C GLU A 766 0.54 -23.48 9.45
N HIS A 767 1.23 -24.34 10.19
CA HIS A 767 0.63 -25.29 11.10
C HIS A 767 -0.49 -24.63 11.92
N GLN A 768 -1.69 -25.21 11.90
CA GLN A 768 -2.83 -24.71 12.67
C GLN A 768 -2.42 -24.53 14.14
N LYS A 769 -2.57 -23.31 14.68
CA LYS A 769 -2.29 -23.00 16.08
C LYS A 769 -3.59 -22.96 16.87
N VAL A 770 -3.68 -23.77 17.92
CA VAL A 770 -4.88 -23.98 18.73
C VAL A 770 -4.61 -23.52 20.15
N SER A 771 -5.52 -22.73 20.73
CA SER A 771 -5.47 -22.40 22.16
C SER A 771 -5.90 -23.59 23.01
N LEU A 772 -5.17 -23.92 24.08
CA LEU A 772 -5.53 -25.03 24.99
C LEU A 772 -6.74 -24.72 25.88
N TYR A 773 -7.00 -23.43 26.11
CA TYR A 773 -8.09 -22.94 26.96
C TYR A 773 -8.97 -21.95 26.19
N GLU A 774 -10.28 -22.06 26.38
CA GLU A 774 -11.27 -21.18 25.75
C GLU A 774 -11.57 -19.95 26.61
N ASN A 775 -11.98 -18.85 25.97
CA ASN A 775 -12.49 -17.63 26.62
C ASN A 775 -11.55 -17.00 27.67
N ASN A 776 -10.23 -17.12 27.50
CA ASN A 776 -9.19 -16.59 28.41
C ASN A 776 -9.31 -17.06 29.88
N LYS A 777 -10.10 -18.12 30.16
CA LYS A 777 -10.18 -18.73 31.50
C LYS A 777 -9.03 -19.71 31.69
N ILE A 778 -7.83 -19.17 31.89
CA ILE A 778 -6.61 -19.96 32.03
C ILE A 778 -6.43 -20.36 33.50
N PRO A 779 -6.38 -21.66 33.85
CA PRO A 779 -6.17 -22.11 35.23
C PRO A 779 -4.88 -21.54 35.83
N PHE A 780 -4.95 -21.12 37.09
CA PHE A 780 -3.82 -20.58 37.87
C PHE A 780 -3.19 -19.28 37.34
N ALA A 781 -3.72 -18.68 36.28
CA ALA A 781 -3.20 -17.42 35.74
C ALA A 781 -3.50 -16.23 36.65
N LYS A 782 -2.52 -15.32 36.78
CA LYS A 782 -2.74 -13.94 37.24
C LYS A 782 -3.10 -13.05 36.04
N GLU A 783 -3.44 -11.78 36.27
CA GLU A 783 -3.88 -10.83 35.21
C GLU A 783 -2.93 -10.75 34.00
N ILE A 784 -1.63 -11.05 34.21
CA ILE A 784 -0.62 -11.14 33.16
C ILE A 784 -0.11 -12.59 33.10
N SER A 785 -0.61 -13.40 32.16
CA SER A 785 -0.16 -14.78 31.96
C SER A 785 -0.08 -15.13 30.48
N GLU A 786 0.83 -16.04 30.13
CA GLU A 786 0.96 -16.54 28.76
C GLU A 786 -0.20 -17.48 28.41
N LEU A 787 -0.66 -17.47 27.17
CA LEU A 787 -1.65 -18.41 26.66
C LEU A 787 -0.94 -19.64 26.07
N PRO A 788 -1.12 -20.85 26.63
CA PRO A 788 -0.51 -22.04 26.08
C PRO A 788 -1.26 -22.54 24.85
N THR A 789 -0.51 -23.03 23.87
CA THR A 789 -1.05 -23.38 22.54
C THR A 789 -0.49 -24.70 22.01
N LEU A 790 -1.23 -25.33 21.10
CA LEU A 790 -0.79 -26.46 20.29
C LEU A 790 -0.59 -26.00 18.85
N THR A 791 0.58 -26.24 18.29
CA THR A 791 0.83 -26.07 16.85
C THR A 791 0.76 -27.44 16.18
N VAL A 792 -0.15 -27.61 15.21
CA VAL A 792 -0.47 -28.90 14.60
C VAL A 792 0.40 -29.19 13.38
N PHE A 793 1.17 -30.27 13.44
CA PHE A 793 1.97 -30.82 12.34
C PHE A 793 1.28 -32.06 11.77
N PRO A 794 0.41 -31.91 10.76
CA PRO A 794 -0.33 -33.04 10.21
C PRO A 794 0.63 -34.03 9.54
N SER A 795 0.33 -35.32 9.67
CA SER A 795 1.04 -36.39 8.97
C SER A 795 1.03 -36.16 7.45
N THR A 796 2.20 -36.26 6.80
CA THR A 796 2.33 -36.14 5.33
C THR A 796 2.02 -37.45 4.60
N LYS A 797 1.78 -38.54 5.35
CA LYS A 797 1.44 -39.87 4.85
C LYS A 797 0.14 -40.36 5.55
N PRO A 798 -1.01 -39.73 5.27
CA PRO A 798 -2.25 -40.03 6.00
C PRO A 798 -2.68 -41.48 5.80
N SER A 799 -3.02 -42.15 6.90
CA SER A 799 -3.51 -43.52 6.96
C SER A 799 -4.63 -43.56 8.01
N LYS A 800 -5.63 -44.44 7.83
CA LYS A 800 -6.73 -44.54 8.81
C LYS A 800 -6.16 -44.88 10.19
N LYS A 801 -6.41 -44.00 11.19
CA LYS A 801 -6.02 -44.14 12.62
C LYS A 801 -4.52 -43.96 12.90
N ASN A 802 -3.98 -42.78 12.59
CA ASN A 802 -2.58 -42.42 12.81
C ASN A 802 -2.22 -42.28 14.30
N VAL A 803 -0.94 -42.50 14.62
CA VAL A 803 -0.35 -42.20 15.95
C VAL A 803 -0.18 -40.68 16.09
N ALA A 804 -0.40 -40.15 17.29
CA ALA A 804 -0.10 -38.76 17.62
C ALA A 804 1.06 -38.66 18.61
N VAL A 805 1.90 -37.63 18.49
CA VAL A 805 2.95 -37.32 19.48
C VAL A 805 2.90 -35.84 19.86
N ILE A 806 2.77 -35.58 21.15
CA ILE A 806 2.90 -34.23 21.73
C ILE A 806 4.37 -33.98 22.04
N VAL A 807 4.93 -32.85 21.60
CA VAL A 807 6.34 -32.51 21.79
C VAL A 807 6.48 -31.33 22.75
N CYS A 808 7.26 -31.52 23.81
CA CYS A 808 7.61 -30.52 24.81
C CYS A 808 9.12 -30.24 24.75
N SER A 809 9.53 -29.09 24.21
CA SER A 809 10.95 -28.70 24.19
C SER A 809 11.48 -28.43 25.60
N GLY A 810 12.79 -28.45 25.77
CA GLY A 810 13.50 -27.99 26.95
C GLY A 810 13.61 -26.47 27.03
N GLY A 811 14.66 -25.97 27.70
CA GLY A 811 14.84 -24.55 28.04
C GLY A 811 14.85 -24.28 29.54
N SER A 812 15.23 -25.28 30.33
CA SER A 812 15.43 -25.17 31.79
C SER A 812 14.22 -24.69 32.60
N TYR A 813 12.99 -24.82 32.08
CA TYR A 813 11.80 -24.17 32.64
C TYR A 813 11.87 -22.62 32.68
N PHE A 814 12.84 -22.01 32.02
CA PHE A 814 12.93 -20.56 31.82
C PHE A 814 12.33 -20.13 30.47
N GLY A 815 12.52 -20.95 29.44
CA GLY A 815 11.97 -20.76 28.10
C GLY A 815 11.60 -22.09 27.44
N ARG A 816 11.27 -22.03 26.14
CA ARG A 816 11.04 -23.19 25.28
C ARG A 816 12.02 -23.17 24.12
N ALA A 817 12.83 -24.22 23.97
CA ALA A 817 13.75 -24.39 22.84
C ALA A 817 13.04 -24.87 21.55
N ASN A 818 11.90 -24.27 21.20
CA ASN A 818 11.03 -24.70 20.10
C ASN A 818 11.76 -24.71 18.74
N SER A 819 12.63 -23.74 18.47
CA SER A 819 13.34 -23.64 17.18
C SER A 819 14.41 -24.73 16.98
N VAL A 820 14.99 -25.24 18.06
CA VAL A 820 16.11 -26.19 18.03
C VAL A 820 15.65 -27.63 18.29
N GLU A 821 14.64 -27.80 19.14
CA GLU A 821 14.16 -29.12 19.58
C GLU A 821 12.74 -29.39 19.07
N GLY A 822 11.79 -28.55 19.46
CA GLY A 822 10.36 -28.80 19.28
C GLY A 822 9.90 -28.89 17.82
N THR A 823 10.12 -27.84 17.04
CA THR A 823 9.72 -27.75 15.63
C THR A 823 10.43 -28.80 14.78
N PRO A 824 11.77 -28.98 14.86
CA PRO A 824 12.44 -30.02 14.09
C PRO A 824 11.95 -31.45 14.40
N ALA A 825 11.66 -31.75 15.67
CA ALA A 825 11.10 -33.04 16.06
C ALA A 825 9.70 -33.26 15.47
N CYS A 826 8.83 -32.24 15.55
CA CYS A 826 7.48 -32.32 14.97
C CYS A 826 7.51 -32.50 13.44
N GLN A 827 8.39 -31.78 12.75
CA GLN A 827 8.58 -31.91 11.30
C GLN A 827 9.02 -33.33 10.92
N LYS A 828 9.99 -33.90 11.65
CA LYS A 828 10.46 -35.26 11.38
C LYS A 828 9.38 -36.31 11.65
N LEU A 829 8.60 -36.17 12.72
CA LEU A 829 7.47 -37.05 13.02
C LEU A 829 6.40 -37.00 11.92
N ALA A 830 6.01 -35.78 11.51
CA ALA A 830 5.03 -35.56 10.45
C ALA A 830 5.48 -36.14 9.11
N ALA A 831 6.75 -35.95 8.74
CA ALA A 831 7.35 -36.52 7.53
C ALA A 831 7.35 -38.06 7.51
N GLU A 832 7.40 -38.68 8.69
CA GLU A 832 7.33 -40.13 8.85
C GLU A 832 5.91 -40.65 9.10
N GLY A 833 4.88 -39.84 8.94
CA GLY A 833 3.49 -40.27 8.99
C GLY A 833 2.86 -40.27 10.40
N ILE A 834 3.47 -39.59 11.37
CA ILE A 834 2.95 -39.42 12.74
C ILE A 834 2.47 -37.97 12.86
N THR A 835 1.21 -37.75 13.21
CA THR A 835 0.71 -36.39 13.47
C THR A 835 1.38 -35.87 14.74
N ALA A 836 2.05 -34.73 14.67
CA ALA A 836 2.75 -34.15 15.82
C ALA A 836 2.10 -32.86 16.29
N PHE A 837 2.16 -32.61 17.59
CA PHE A 837 1.64 -31.39 18.21
C PHE A 837 2.75 -30.76 19.02
N LEU A 838 3.22 -29.58 18.62
CA LEU A 838 4.16 -28.83 19.43
C LEU A 838 3.39 -28.12 20.54
N LEU A 839 3.65 -28.52 21.78
CA LEU A 839 3.05 -27.90 22.95
C LEU A 839 3.89 -26.71 23.41
N ASP A 840 3.33 -25.53 23.24
CA ASP A 840 3.89 -24.28 23.75
C ASP A 840 3.36 -24.04 25.17
N TYR A 841 3.85 -24.81 26.14
CA TYR A 841 3.38 -24.81 27.53
C TYR A 841 3.87 -23.58 28.31
N ARG A 842 3.12 -23.16 29.33
CA ARG A 842 3.54 -22.05 30.20
C ARG A 842 4.74 -22.43 31.05
N VAL A 843 5.77 -21.59 31.04
CA VAL A 843 6.94 -21.75 31.91
C VAL A 843 6.66 -21.24 33.34
N PRO A 844 7.14 -21.93 34.40
CA PRO A 844 6.93 -21.53 35.79
C PRO A 844 7.37 -20.10 36.09
N ASN A 845 6.44 -19.24 36.55
CA ASN A 845 6.75 -17.88 37.00
C ASN A 845 5.75 -17.40 38.06
N SER A 846 6.21 -17.22 39.31
CA SER A 846 5.36 -16.84 40.44
C SER A 846 4.66 -15.48 40.29
N GLU A 847 5.16 -14.58 39.43
CA GLU A 847 4.51 -13.30 39.12
C GLU A 847 3.30 -13.47 38.19
N ARG A 848 3.28 -14.55 37.39
CA ARG A 848 2.27 -14.79 36.34
C ARG A 848 1.26 -15.86 36.67
N MET A 849 1.54 -16.67 37.71
CA MET A 849 0.66 -17.76 38.12
C MET A 849 0.70 -18.03 39.62
N ASN A 850 -0.43 -18.53 40.15
CA ASN A 850 -0.61 -18.79 41.59
C ASN A 850 0.04 -20.11 42.05
N ARG A 851 0.25 -21.07 41.15
CA ARG A 851 0.83 -22.40 41.43
C ARG A 851 1.84 -22.77 40.34
N LYS A 852 3.04 -22.16 40.37
CA LYS A 852 3.99 -22.25 39.24
C LYS A 852 4.52 -23.66 38.99
N GLU A 853 4.57 -24.48 40.03
CA GLU A 853 5.15 -25.82 40.02
C GLU A 853 4.25 -26.87 39.33
N ILE A 854 2.93 -26.66 39.26
CA ILE A 854 1.98 -27.58 38.62
C ILE A 854 1.45 -27.10 37.27
N VAL A 855 1.65 -25.82 36.92
CA VAL A 855 1.14 -25.24 35.67
C VAL A 855 1.66 -25.95 34.41
N PRO A 856 2.98 -26.24 34.26
CA PRO A 856 3.46 -26.98 33.09
C PRO A 856 2.83 -28.37 32.97
N LEU A 857 2.67 -29.08 34.09
CA LEU A 857 2.02 -30.39 34.13
C LEU A 857 0.56 -30.30 33.69
N THR A 858 -0.15 -29.29 34.18
CA THR A 858 -1.56 -29.04 33.84
C THR A 858 -1.72 -28.76 32.33
N ASP A 859 -0.82 -27.96 31.74
CA ASP A 859 -0.85 -27.68 30.30
C ASP A 859 -0.57 -28.92 29.45
N ALA A 860 0.37 -29.78 29.87
CA ALA A 860 0.64 -31.04 29.20
C ALA A 860 -0.53 -32.04 29.32
N GLN A 861 -1.15 -32.13 30.49
CA GLN A 861 -2.36 -32.93 30.69
C GLN A 861 -3.54 -32.40 29.86
N ARG A 862 -3.72 -31.07 29.77
CA ARG A 862 -4.74 -30.45 28.94
C ARG A 862 -4.50 -30.70 27.45
N ALA A 863 -3.26 -30.71 27.01
CA ALA A 863 -2.91 -31.09 25.64
C ALA A 863 -3.34 -32.53 25.32
N ILE A 864 -3.04 -33.49 26.20
CA ILE A 864 -3.48 -34.89 26.03
C ILE A 864 -5.01 -34.97 25.99
N GLN A 865 -5.68 -34.31 26.94
CA GLN A 865 -7.14 -34.26 26.98
C GLN A 865 -7.72 -33.72 25.67
N TYR A 866 -7.25 -32.54 25.24
CA TYR A 866 -7.72 -31.86 24.04
C TYR A 866 -7.57 -32.75 22.81
N ILE A 867 -6.39 -33.34 22.62
CA ILE A 867 -6.08 -34.19 21.47
C ILE A 867 -6.94 -35.46 21.46
N ARG A 868 -7.23 -36.06 22.62
CA ARG A 868 -8.15 -37.20 22.72
C ARG A 868 -9.58 -36.81 22.36
N GLU A 869 -10.06 -35.70 22.90
CA GLU A 869 -11.43 -35.20 22.68
C GLU A 869 -11.66 -34.80 21.21
N HIS A 870 -10.60 -34.37 20.51
CA HIS A 870 -10.64 -33.91 19.11
C HIS A 870 -9.98 -34.90 18.15
N ALA A 871 -9.79 -36.16 18.54
CA ALA A 871 -9.05 -37.14 17.75
C ALA A 871 -9.61 -37.34 16.33
N GLY A 872 -10.93 -37.24 16.19
CA GLY A 872 -11.61 -37.33 14.89
C GLY A 872 -11.27 -36.18 13.94
N GLU A 873 -10.96 -34.99 14.45
CA GLU A 873 -10.61 -33.81 13.63
C GLU A 873 -9.22 -33.94 13.01
N TYR A 874 -8.32 -34.67 13.67
CA TYR A 874 -6.92 -34.82 13.26
C TYR A 874 -6.59 -36.17 12.62
N ASP A 875 -7.60 -37.03 12.39
CA ASP A 875 -7.44 -38.42 11.87
C ASP A 875 -6.45 -39.26 12.69
N ILE A 876 -6.51 -39.12 14.02
CA ILE A 876 -5.65 -39.84 14.98
C ILE A 876 -6.45 -40.86 15.78
N ASP A 877 -5.79 -41.93 16.24
CA ASP A 877 -6.37 -42.88 17.17
C ASP A 877 -6.28 -42.31 18.61
N PRO A 878 -7.40 -42.10 19.33
CA PRO A 878 -7.37 -41.57 20.69
C PRO A 878 -6.65 -42.48 21.70
N ASN A 879 -6.37 -43.74 21.33
CA ASN A 879 -5.61 -44.72 22.12
C ASN A 879 -4.14 -44.88 21.64
N LYS A 880 -3.63 -43.94 20.83
CA LYS A 880 -2.24 -43.94 20.36
C LYS A 880 -1.64 -42.53 20.42
N ILE A 881 -1.66 -41.93 21.60
CA ILE A 881 -1.12 -40.59 21.86
C ILE A 881 0.10 -40.72 22.76
N GLY A 882 1.28 -40.51 22.18
CA GLY A 882 2.53 -40.41 22.91
C GLY A 882 2.89 -38.97 23.26
N ILE A 883 3.89 -38.83 24.13
CA ILE A 883 4.45 -37.53 24.49
C ILE A 883 5.99 -37.60 24.49
N MET A 884 6.65 -36.54 24.01
CA MET A 884 8.09 -36.47 23.81
C MET A 884 8.65 -35.22 24.50
N GLY A 885 9.72 -35.38 25.27
CA GLY A 885 10.32 -34.30 26.05
C GLY A 885 11.84 -34.24 25.95
N PHE A 886 12.37 -33.02 25.87
CA PHE A 886 13.81 -32.73 25.82
C PHE A 886 14.28 -32.03 27.09
N SER A 887 15.40 -32.43 27.70
CA SER A 887 15.97 -31.73 28.87
C SER A 887 14.93 -31.49 29.99
N ALA A 888 14.64 -30.24 30.35
CA ALA A 888 13.56 -29.86 31.27
C ALA A 888 12.14 -30.20 30.77
N GLY A 889 11.91 -30.19 29.45
CA GLY A 889 10.72 -30.77 28.84
C GLY A 889 10.67 -32.29 29.02
N GLY A 890 11.83 -32.96 29.06
CA GLY A 890 11.93 -34.38 29.44
C GLY A 890 11.52 -34.63 30.90
N HIS A 891 11.83 -33.70 31.80
CA HIS A 891 11.31 -33.74 33.17
C HIS A 891 9.78 -33.62 33.17
N LEU A 892 9.21 -32.63 32.47
CA LEU A 892 7.76 -32.48 32.34
C LEU A 892 7.09 -33.76 31.82
N VAL A 893 7.65 -34.34 30.76
CA VAL A 893 7.11 -35.54 30.12
C VAL A 893 7.21 -36.77 31.01
N SER A 894 8.31 -36.95 31.73
CA SER A 894 8.43 -38.04 32.70
C SER A 894 7.50 -37.84 33.90
N THR A 895 7.28 -36.60 34.36
CA THR A 895 6.27 -36.29 35.38
C THR A 895 4.86 -36.63 34.89
N VAL A 896 4.49 -36.28 33.65
CA VAL A 896 3.20 -36.72 33.06
C VAL A 896 3.12 -38.25 33.05
N GLY A 897 4.20 -38.94 32.68
CA GLY A 897 4.24 -40.41 32.57
C GLY A 897 4.13 -41.17 33.91
N THR A 898 4.56 -40.56 35.02
CA THR A 898 4.51 -41.16 36.37
C THR A 898 3.39 -40.59 37.26
N HIS A 899 2.95 -39.35 37.02
CA HIS A 899 1.97 -38.61 37.83
C HIS A 899 0.65 -38.35 37.08
N PHE A 900 0.32 -39.06 36.00
CA PHE A 900 -0.91 -38.81 35.21
C PHE A 900 -2.22 -38.89 36.02
N LYS A 901 -2.22 -39.49 37.22
CA LYS A 901 -3.37 -39.51 38.14
C LYS A 901 -3.50 -38.25 38.98
N ASN A 902 -2.40 -37.52 39.16
CA ASN A 902 -2.35 -36.30 39.95
C ASN A 902 -2.67 -35.15 39.00
N THR A 903 -3.89 -34.64 39.08
CA THR A 903 -4.32 -33.54 38.21
C THR A 903 -5.12 -32.52 39.00
N GLU A 904 -4.78 -31.25 38.79
CA GLU A 904 -5.61 -30.11 39.21
C GLU A 904 -6.38 -29.52 38.01
N LEU A 905 -6.41 -30.24 36.87
CA LEU A 905 -7.14 -29.87 35.67
C LEU A 905 -8.62 -30.29 35.77
N ALA A 906 -9.53 -29.39 35.39
CA ALA A 906 -10.93 -29.74 35.22
C ALA A 906 -11.12 -30.73 34.05
N ASN A 907 -11.59 -31.94 34.36
CA ASN A 907 -11.77 -33.02 33.38
C ASN A 907 -13.21 -33.58 33.42
N PRO A 908 -14.23 -32.81 33.00
CA PRO A 908 -15.64 -33.18 33.17
C PRO A 908 -16.07 -34.40 32.34
N LEU A 909 -15.36 -34.70 31.25
CA LEU A 909 -15.63 -35.87 30.39
C LEU A 909 -14.92 -37.15 30.89
N ASN A 910 -14.17 -37.07 31.99
CA ASN A 910 -13.32 -38.17 32.48
C ASN A 910 -12.36 -38.72 31.41
N THR A 911 -11.89 -37.85 30.52
CA THR A 911 -10.94 -38.20 29.46
C THR A 911 -9.64 -38.67 30.10
N SER A 912 -9.11 -39.82 29.67
CA SER A 912 -7.83 -40.30 30.21
C SER A 912 -6.73 -39.25 29.95
N LEU A 913 -5.96 -38.90 30.99
CA LEU A 913 -4.80 -37.99 30.88
C LEU A 913 -3.48 -38.75 30.77
N ARG A 914 -3.52 -40.09 30.82
CA ARG A 914 -2.35 -40.97 30.73
C ARG A 914 -1.90 -41.06 29.27
N PRO A 915 -0.66 -40.66 28.89
CA PRO A 915 -0.17 -40.91 27.55
C PRO A 915 0.05 -42.41 27.33
N ASP A 916 0.06 -42.84 26.07
CA ASP A 916 0.20 -44.27 25.74
C ASP A 916 1.66 -44.73 25.70
N PHE A 917 2.59 -43.78 25.52
CA PHE A 917 4.03 -43.95 25.66
C PHE A 917 4.72 -42.59 25.88
N MET A 918 5.97 -42.61 26.33
CA MET A 918 6.81 -41.42 26.44
C MET A 918 8.17 -41.57 25.76
N VAL A 919 8.69 -40.47 25.23
CA VAL A 919 10.04 -40.37 24.67
C VAL A 919 10.82 -39.30 25.42
N LEU A 920 11.99 -39.64 25.92
CA LEU A 920 12.79 -38.78 26.79
C LEU A 920 14.18 -38.59 26.19
N VAL A 921 14.54 -37.34 25.90
CA VAL A 921 15.79 -36.98 25.21
C VAL A 921 16.63 -36.12 26.14
N TYR A 922 17.81 -36.63 26.52
CA TYR A 922 18.71 -36.09 27.55
C TYR A 922 17.95 -35.49 28.75
N PRO A 923 16.98 -36.23 29.33
CA PRO A 923 16.00 -35.67 30.24
C PRO A 923 16.62 -35.31 31.59
N VAL A 924 16.14 -34.20 32.16
CA VAL A 924 16.19 -34.03 33.62
C VAL A 924 15.16 -35.00 34.22
N ILE A 925 15.52 -35.75 35.27
CA ILE A 925 14.62 -36.71 35.93
C ILE A 925 14.54 -36.45 37.42
N SER A 926 15.70 -36.40 38.08
CA SER A 926 15.81 -36.34 39.53
C SER A 926 16.12 -34.92 39.97
N PHE A 927 15.43 -34.44 41.01
CA PHE A 927 15.72 -33.17 41.66
C PHE A 927 16.59 -33.32 42.91
N SER A 928 17.13 -34.53 43.15
CA SER A 928 18.11 -34.78 44.20
C SER A 928 19.39 -33.95 43.99
N ASN A 929 20.03 -33.51 45.09
CA ASN A 929 21.26 -32.71 45.01
C ASN A 929 22.39 -33.39 44.23
N ALA A 930 22.42 -34.73 44.20
CA ALA A 930 23.44 -35.49 43.49
C ALA A 930 23.28 -35.45 41.96
N LEU A 931 22.03 -35.40 41.46
CA LEU A 931 21.70 -35.62 40.04
C LEU A 931 21.06 -34.43 39.34
N THR A 932 20.49 -33.49 40.09
CA THR A 932 19.68 -32.40 39.54
C THR A 932 20.43 -31.54 38.54
N HIS A 933 19.70 -31.08 37.53
CA HIS A 933 20.04 -29.87 36.80
C HIS A 933 19.50 -28.67 37.60
N ILE A 934 20.40 -27.84 38.14
CA ILE A 934 20.05 -26.88 39.19
C ILE A 934 19.04 -25.82 38.72
N ASP A 935 19.20 -25.33 37.49
CA ASP A 935 18.33 -24.28 36.95
C ASP A 935 16.91 -24.79 36.73
N SER A 936 16.75 -26.01 36.21
CA SER A 936 15.42 -26.61 36.02
C SER A 936 14.67 -26.77 37.33
N ARG A 937 15.37 -27.21 38.39
CA ARG A 937 14.79 -27.35 39.72
C ARG A 937 14.40 -25.99 40.30
N ASN A 938 15.31 -25.02 40.28
CA ASN A 938 15.09 -23.71 40.86
C ASN A 938 13.96 -22.95 40.14
N ASN A 939 13.90 -23.03 38.80
CA ASN A 939 12.83 -22.40 38.04
C ASN A 939 11.46 -23.02 38.37
N LEU A 940 11.37 -24.36 38.42
CA LEU A 940 10.11 -25.04 38.68
C LEU A 940 9.64 -24.90 40.14
N ILE A 941 10.44 -25.35 41.12
CA ILE A 941 10.02 -25.46 42.52
C ILE A 941 10.62 -24.42 43.46
N GLY A 942 11.54 -23.58 42.98
CA GLY A 942 12.19 -22.52 43.76
C GLY A 942 13.44 -22.98 44.51
N PRO A 943 14.23 -22.03 45.05
CA PRO A 943 15.43 -22.32 45.84
C PRO A 943 15.12 -22.79 47.28
N ASP A 944 13.89 -22.56 47.77
CA ASP A 944 13.44 -22.99 49.11
C ASP A 944 12.98 -24.45 49.06
N LEU A 945 13.92 -25.35 49.33
CA LEU A 945 13.76 -26.79 49.12
C LEU A 945 13.27 -27.49 50.38
N SER A 946 12.07 -28.08 50.33
CA SER A 946 11.68 -29.13 51.28
C SER A 946 12.08 -30.51 50.74
N ALA A 947 12.44 -31.42 51.63
CA ALA A 947 12.74 -32.82 51.26
C ALA A 947 11.54 -33.50 50.57
N GLU A 948 10.33 -33.04 50.88
CA GLU A 948 9.09 -33.48 50.26
C GLU A 948 8.98 -33.04 48.79
N LYS A 949 9.20 -31.75 48.49
CA LYS A 949 9.19 -31.26 47.09
C LYS A 949 10.28 -31.91 46.24
N ILE A 950 11.47 -32.12 46.80
CA ILE A 950 12.54 -32.83 46.08
C ILE A 950 12.08 -34.24 45.73
N ARG A 951 11.47 -34.95 46.69
CA ARG A 951 10.95 -36.30 46.46
C ARG A 951 9.81 -36.32 45.45
N GLU A 952 8.88 -35.38 45.55
CA GLU A 952 7.72 -35.25 44.66
C GLU A 952 8.16 -35.06 43.20
N PHE A 953 9.09 -34.15 42.93
CA PHE A 953 9.57 -33.87 41.57
C PHE A 953 10.82 -34.69 41.18
N SER A 954 11.10 -35.81 41.86
CA SER A 954 12.12 -36.78 41.42
C SER A 954 11.42 -37.98 40.81
N ASN A 955 11.23 -37.95 39.49
CA ASN A 955 10.33 -38.85 38.78
C ASN A 955 10.72 -40.34 38.89
N GLU A 956 11.99 -40.66 39.15
CA GLU A 956 12.48 -42.02 39.39
C GLU A 956 11.88 -42.69 40.62
N LEU A 957 11.40 -41.90 41.59
CA LEU A 957 10.81 -42.40 42.83
C LEU A 957 9.33 -42.77 42.69
N HIS A 958 8.70 -42.38 41.58
CA HIS A 958 7.26 -42.53 41.33
C HIS A 958 6.95 -43.55 40.23
N VAL A 959 7.94 -44.35 39.85
CA VAL A 959 7.74 -45.41 38.87
C VAL A 959 6.99 -46.58 39.50
N ASP A 960 5.90 -46.98 38.87
CA ASP A 960 5.06 -48.11 39.23
C ASP A 960 4.69 -48.96 37.99
N LYS A 961 3.87 -49.99 38.18
CA LYS A 961 3.42 -50.88 37.09
C LYS A 961 2.51 -50.19 36.06
N GLN A 962 1.97 -49.01 36.36
CA GLN A 962 1.06 -48.25 35.49
C GLN A 962 1.77 -47.14 34.72
N THR A 963 3.00 -46.83 35.11
CA THR A 963 3.92 -45.93 34.39
C THR A 963 4.04 -46.37 32.93
N VAL A 964 4.07 -45.38 32.04
CA VAL A 964 3.93 -45.60 30.59
C VAL A 964 5.21 -46.16 29.97
N PRO A 965 5.14 -46.95 28.88
CA PRO A 965 6.32 -47.39 28.15
C PRO A 965 7.21 -46.21 27.73
N ALA A 966 8.53 -46.40 27.76
CA ALA A 966 9.48 -45.30 27.59
C ALA A 966 10.59 -45.61 26.57
N TYR A 967 10.94 -44.60 25.76
CA TYR A 967 12.14 -44.62 24.92
C TYR A 967 13.07 -43.48 25.37
N ILE A 968 14.29 -43.83 25.79
CA ILE A 968 15.25 -42.87 26.36
C ILE A 968 16.44 -42.73 25.43
N VAL A 969 16.90 -41.50 25.19
CA VAL A 969 18.14 -41.21 24.44
C VAL A 969 18.99 -40.23 25.22
N HIS A 970 20.27 -40.52 25.42
CA HIS A 970 21.18 -39.62 26.14
C HIS A 970 22.65 -39.87 25.73
N GLY A 971 23.43 -38.80 25.57
CA GLY A 971 24.88 -38.88 25.42
C GLY A 971 25.62 -38.99 26.75
N LYS A 972 26.60 -39.88 26.83
CA LYS A 972 27.41 -40.10 28.04
C LYS A 972 28.27 -38.90 28.42
N ASN A 973 28.60 -38.04 27.47
CA ASN A 973 29.38 -36.82 27.66
C ASN A 973 28.51 -35.55 27.81
N ASP A 974 27.22 -35.69 28.12
CA ASP A 974 26.37 -34.55 28.46
C ASP A 974 26.86 -33.89 29.77
N SER A 975 27.34 -32.66 29.64
CA SER A 975 27.90 -31.87 30.74
C SER A 975 26.86 -31.00 31.46
N ALA A 976 25.67 -30.82 30.89
CA ALA A 976 24.61 -29.99 31.45
C ALA A 976 23.64 -30.84 32.27
N VAL A 977 23.09 -31.90 31.69
CA VAL A 977 22.23 -32.86 32.39
C VAL A 977 23.01 -34.14 32.56
N LYS A 978 23.31 -34.52 33.80
CA LYS A 978 24.10 -35.72 34.08
C LYS A 978 23.43 -36.95 33.46
N PHE A 979 24.18 -37.72 32.68
CA PHE A 979 23.74 -38.98 32.07
C PHE A 979 23.06 -39.93 33.08
N ALA A 980 23.53 -39.92 34.33
CA ALA A 980 22.96 -40.67 35.44
C ALA A 980 21.46 -40.41 35.69
N ASN A 981 20.89 -39.26 35.28
CA ASN A 981 19.43 -39.03 35.31
C ASN A 981 18.68 -40.10 34.50
N SER A 982 19.17 -40.43 33.30
CA SER A 982 18.54 -41.45 32.47
C SER A 982 18.80 -42.86 32.98
N GLU A 983 19.94 -43.12 33.63
CA GLU A 983 20.25 -44.43 34.19
C GLU A 983 19.35 -44.76 35.38
N VAL A 984 19.21 -43.85 36.34
CA VAL A 984 18.35 -44.10 37.52
C VAL A 984 16.87 -44.26 37.13
N PHE A 985 16.42 -43.52 36.10
CA PHE A 985 15.06 -43.67 35.61
C PHE A 985 14.85 -44.99 34.87
N TYR A 986 15.81 -45.39 34.04
CA TYR A 986 15.79 -46.67 33.33
C TYR A 986 15.75 -47.84 34.31
N ASP A 987 16.55 -47.79 35.37
CA ASP A 987 16.56 -48.83 36.42
C ASP A 987 15.25 -48.87 37.20
N ALA A 988 14.68 -47.71 37.52
CA ALA A 988 13.36 -47.62 38.15
C ALA A 988 12.25 -48.21 37.26
N LEU A 989 12.25 -47.90 35.95
CA LEU A 989 11.33 -48.47 34.95
C LEU A 989 11.46 -49.98 34.83
N LYS A 990 12.70 -50.50 34.79
CA LYS A 990 12.96 -51.94 34.81
C LYS A 990 12.44 -52.61 36.07
N LYS A 991 12.71 -52.03 37.24
CA LYS A 991 12.24 -52.53 38.54
C LYS A 991 10.71 -52.51 38.64
N GLY A 992 10.06 -51.51 38.06
CA GLY A 992 8.60 -51.39 37.95
C GLY A 992 7.96 -52.34 36.94
N GLY A 993 8.75 -53.07 36.14
CA GLY A 993 8.25 -53.94 35.07
C GLY A 993 7.72 -53.20 33.85
N VAL A 994 8.14 -51.94 33.65
CA VAL A 994 7.72 -51.09 32.54
C VAL A 994 8.54 -51.41 31.28
N LYS A 995 7.88 -51.42 30.12
CA LYS A 995 8.56 -51.63 28.84
C LYS A 995 9.40 -50.41 28.49
N THR A 996 10.72 -50.59 28.38
CA THR A 996 11.64 -49.47 28.16
C THR A 996 12.79 -49.83 27.23
N GLU A 997 13.13 -48.89 26.33
CA GLU A 997 14.35 -48.90 25.52
C GLU A 997 15.22 -47.69 25.86
N PHE A 998 16.54 -47.89 25.87
CA PHE A 998 17.50 -46.84 26.18
C PHE A 998 18.65 -46.85 25.18
N LEU A 999 18.65 -45.88 24.27
CA LEU A 999 19.74 -45.62 23.34
C LEU A 999 20.79 -44.73 23.99
N LYS A 1000 21.97 -45.28 24.23
CA LYS A 1000 23.12 -44.60 24.84
C LYS A 1000 24.09 -44.14 23.75
N TYR A 1001 24.39 -42.86 23.68
CA TYR A 1001 25.45 -42.34 22.80
C TYR A 1001 26.78 -42.25 23.54
N GLU A 1002 27.87 -42.71 22.91
CA GLU A 1002 29.23 -42.44 23.42
C GLU A 1002 29.57 -40.94 23.37
N LYS A 1003 29.10 -40.24 22.32
CA LYS A 1003 29.23 -38.79 22.14
C LYS A 1003 27.91 -38.16 21.69
N GLY A 1004 27.47 -37.14 22.43
CA GLY A 1004 26.30 -36.32 22.19
C GLY A 1004 26.18 -35.30 23.32
N GLU A 1005 26.72 -34.10 23.11
CA GLU A 1005 26.61 -33.00 24.06
C GLU A 1005 25.15 -32.56 24.25
N HIS A 1006 24.86 -31.84 25.33
CA HIS A 1006 23.50 -31.37 25.61
C HIS A 1006 22.93 -30.55 24.45
N GLY A 1007 21.64 -30.69 24.19
CA GLY A 1007 20.93 -29.87 23.19
C GLY A 1007 21.16 -30.29 21.74
N PHE A 1008 21.52 -31.55 21.47
CA PHE A 1008 21.62 -32.06 20.09
C PHE A 1008 20.26 -32.15 19.36
N GLY A 1009 19.14 -31.94 20.05
CA GLY A 1009 17.80 -31.85 19.45
C GLY A 1009 17.41 -33.08 18.63
N ALA A 1010 16.70 -32.86 17.52
CA ALA A 1010 16.28 -33.94 16.62
C ALA A 1010 17.45 -34.62 15.86
N PHE A 1011 18.66 -34.04 15.88
CA PHE A 1011 19.79 -34.49 15.07
C PHE A 1011 21.10 -34.46 15.87
N ASN A 1012 21.55 -35.62 16.35
CA ASN A 1012 22.92 -35.72 16.90
C ASN A 1012 23.94 -35.70 15.74
N LYS A 1013 24.69 -34.60 15.64
CA LYS A 1013 25.75 -34.40 14.63
C LYS A 1013 26.99 -35.25 14.88
N ASP A 1014 27.20 -35.69 16.11
CA ASP A 1014 28.37 -36.45 16.55
C ASP A 1014 28.16 -37.97 16.47
N SER A 1015 27.05 -38.41 15.88
CA SER A 1015 26.73 -39.82 15.67
C SER A 1015 26.14 -40.09 14.29
N ASN A 1016 26.55 -41.22 13.70
CA ASN A 1016 25.94 -41.74 12.48
C ASN A 1016 24.59 -42.43 12.72
N ILE A 1017 24.27 -42.78 13.97
CA ILE A 1017 22.97 -43.35 14.34
C ILE A 1017 21.96 -42.20 14.45
N ARG A 1018 20.89 -42.26 13.66
CA ARG A 1018 19.78 -41.29 13.70
C ARG A 1018 18.75 -41.72 14.73
N TRP A 1019 18.87 -41.27 15.98
CA TRP A 1019 17.99 -41.72 17.06
C TRP A 1019 16.50 -41.52 16.77
N MET A 1020 16.12 -40.43 16.06
CA MET A 1020 14.73 -40.18 15.68
C MET A 1020 14.19 -41.28 14.76
N ASP A 1021 15.00 -41.83 13.86
CA ASP A 1021 14.57 -42.92 12.99
C ASP A 1021 14.32 -44.20 13.79
N GLU A 1022 15.20 -44.53 14.74
CA GLU A 1022 15.03 -45.68 15.64
C GLU A 1022 13.85 -45.49 16.60
N CYS A 1023 13.68 -44.28 17.15
CA CYS A 1023 12.51 -43.92 17.95
C CYS A 1023 11.21 -44.08 17.15
N ILE A 1024 11.16 -43.61 15.91
CA ILE A 1024 9.97 -43.72 15.06
C ILE A 1024 9.68 -45.19 14.70
N LYS A 1025 10.72 -46.01 14.45
CA LYS A 1025 10.56 -47.46 14.30
C LYS A 1025 9.96 -48.08 15.55
N TRP A 1026 10.46 -47.72 16.73
CA TRP A 1026 9.91 -48.15 18.00
C TRP A 1026 8.44 -47.71 18.16
N ILE A 1027 8.12 -46.45 17.85
CA ILE A 1027 6.76 -45.93 17.93
C ILE A 1027 5.79 -46.76 17.08
N LYS A 1028 6.19 -47.11 15.86
CA LYS A 1028 5.37 -47.83 14.88
C LYS A 1028 5.30 -49.34 15.12
N ALA A 1029 6.35 -49.94 15.66
CA ALA A 1029 6.42 -51.39 15.89
C ALA A 1029 5.55 -51.86 17.07
N ASN A 1030 5.23 -50.95 17.99
CA ASN A 1030 4.54 -51.26 19.22
C ASN A 1030 3.02 -51.11 19.11
N LYS A 1031 2.30 -52.01 19.78
CA LYS A 1031 0.85 -51.89 19.99
C LYS A 1031 0.62 -51.22 21.34
N TRP A 1032 0.12 -50.00 21.28
CA TRP A 1032 -0.25 -49.22 22.46
C TRP A 1032 -1.60 -49.68 23.02
N LYS A 1033 -1.72 -49.71 24.34
CA LYS A 1033 -2.90 -50.17 25.08
C LYS A 1033 -3.21 -49.22 26.24
#